data_AF-A0A4W5JQ42-F1
#
_entry.id   AF-A0A4W5JQ42-F1
#
_cell.length_a   1.000
_cell.length_b   1.000
_cell.length_c   1.000
_cell.angle_alpha   90.00
_cell.angle_beta   90.00
_cell.angle_gamma   90.00
#
_symmetry.space_group_name_H-M   'P 1'
#
loop_
_entity.id
_entity.type
_entity.pdbx_description
1 polymer ?
#
loop_
_entity_poly.entity_id
_entity_poly.type
_entity_poly.pdbx_seq_one_letter_code
_entity_poly.pdbx_strand_id
1 'polypeptide(L)'
;ECAKLSLRQRVFYIYPPVTLHLGQALRTRQLVIDFDGERPIPRLREPLDLFAIPSPSTPFQGVRWPIEYEVFKEAIHHIEWDPPDPEPFYQPTGHERAPMPVGEEKGNVVYCIDPGTKTSYFTYSRVGGSRGPIKSSTSSAMHQNKSTLAFESRFESGNLQKAVQVGVHDYELTLRTDMYTTKHTQWFYFRVRNMKAGVTYRFTIVNLMKASSLYCLGMRPLLYSERAAWEKGEGWRRTGSNIRYYRNQHHQAEQDNNTTTNTKSLHSLTWTGQFPYDSDTCYLAHCYPYTYSHLQHYLSRLTSNSATGAYCKLRVLCRSLAGNAVHVLTVTSPGGGWMDRSAKRAVVVTARVHPGETNSSWMMQGFLDFLLGESDDARLLRETFVFKVVPMLNPDGVVVGNYRCSLAGRDLNRNYNTLLRDSFPCVWHTRNMVKRLMAERDVVLYCDFHGHSRKNNVFMYGCTNSDDATQRLHERVFPLMMSKNANDKFSFRSCKFRVHQSKEGTGRIVMWRLGIRNSYTMESTFGGSTLGNRKGTHFTTRDLKSLGYYLCDTLLDYCDPDPTKTSHCLAELRVMLRQEVRERLGREVDSDGSLSVSVSDIESSTSGSNSTESDGLPVHLLNRTDEVQAKKKHLRSGKERNRLRQERVRNVDPKVLHRNIKNIVRRTHTQYISAAHPPDTMKHTVVPYTKAGRDVQMIYIGVIGHVTLWQEEESEKVMAALHPSSPTVC
;
A
#
# COMPACT_ATOMS: atom_id res chain seq x y z
N GLU A 1 -24.33 69.17 -23.53
CA GLU A 1 -23.76 69.46 -24.86
C GLU A 1 -22.77 68.33 -25.18
N CYS A 2 -23.10 67.28 -25.93
CA CYS A 2 -23.47 67.19 -27.35
C CYS A 2 -22.41 67.74 -28.32
N ALA A 3 -21.92 66.81 -29.16
CA ALA A 3 -21.37 66.97 -30.53
C ALA A 3 -19.83 67.09 -30.69
N LYS A 4 -19.17 66.47 -31.69
CA LYS A 4 -19.53 65.51 -32.76
C LYS A 4 -18.26 65.05 -33.52
N LEU A 5 -18.28 63.79 -33.98
CA LEU A 5 -17.82 63.24 -35.29
C LEU A 5 -16.34 63.32 -35.74
N SER A 6 -15.74 62.15 -36.04
CA SER A 6 -15.75 61.57 -37.42
C SER A 6 -14.96 60.25 -37.52
N LEU A 7 -15.57 59.25 -38.15
CA LEU A 7 -14.98 57.97 -38.55
C LEU A 7 -13.84 58.13 -39.58
N ARG A 8 -12.87 57.21 -39.56
CA ARG A 8 -12.42 56.44 -40.74
C ARG A 8 -11.87 55.07 -40.32
N GLN A 9 -12.50 54.01 -40.84
CA GLN A 9 -11.96 52.65 -40.84
C GLN A 9 -10.71 52.58 -41.73
N ARG A 10 -9.64 51.94 -41.24
CA ARG A 10 -8.72 51.15 -42.06
C ARG A 10 -8.38 49.86 -41.31
N VAL A 11 -8.71 48.75 -41.95
CA VAL A 11 -8.37 47.39 -41.55
C VAL A 11 -6.86 47.20 -41.67
N PHE A 12 -6.19 46.79 -40.60
CA PHE A 12 -4.87 46.17 -40.66
C PHE A 12 -4.95 44.78 -40.04
N TYR A 13 -4.70 43.77 -40.86
CA TYR A 13 -4.51 42.38 -40.44
C TYR A 13 -3.27 42.30 -39.56
N ILE A 14 -3.43 42.03 -38.26
CA ILE A 14 -2.33 41.63 -37.39
C ILE A 14 -2.25 40.10 -37.45
N TYR A 15 -1.24 39.59 -38.15
CA TYR A 15 -0.87 38.18 -38.09
C TYR A 15 -0.45 37.81 -36.66
N PRO A 16 -0.84 36.63 -36.13
CA PRO A 16 -0.32 36.16 -34.85
C PRO A 16 1.19 35.87 -34.96
N PRO A 17 1.99 36.12 -33.91
CA PRO A 17 3.41 35.80 -33.95
C PRO A 17 3.61 34.29 -34.05
N VAL A 18 4.30 33.89 -35.12
CA VAL A 18 4.68 32.53 -35.46
C VAL A 18 5.48 31.94 -34.29
N THR A 19 4.85 31.07 -33.52
CA THR A 19 5.55 30.22 -32.54
C THR A 19 6.26 29.12 -33.31
N LEU A 20 7.48 29.40 -33.76
CA LEU A 20 8.29 28.44 -34.48
C LEU A 20 8.59 27.24 -33.56
N HIS A 21 8.09 26.06 -33.93
CA HIS A 21 8.31 24.77 -33.29
C HIS A 21 9.79 24.32 -33.44
N LEU A 22 10.73 25.03 -32.82
CA LEU A 22 12.17 24.69 -32.85
C LEU A 22 12.52 23.36 -32.17
N GLY A 23 11.59 22.80 -31.38
CA GLY A 23 11.75 21.48 -30.75
C GLY A 23 11.89 20.31 -31.72
N GLN A 24 11.45 20.46 -32.99
CA GLN A 24 11.66 19.43 -34.02
C GLN A 24 13.09 19.46 -34.60
N ALA A 25 13.76 20.62 -34.60
CA ALA A 25 15.08 20.78 -35.21
C ALA A 25 16.21 20.23 -34.32
N LEU A 26 16.09 20.35 -32.99
CA LEU A 26 17.19 20.05 -32.06
C LEU A 26 17.22 18.59 -31.56
N ARG A 27 16.27 17.72 -31.94
CA ARG A 27 16.15 16.31 -31.50
C ARG A 27 16.41 16.07 -29.99
N THR A 28 16.17 17.06 -29.15
CA THR A 28 16.39 16.97 -27.69
C THR A 28 15.10 17.29 -26.96
N ARG A 29 14.77 16.45 -25.96
CA ARG A 29 13.65 16.68 -25.03
C ARG A 29 14.10 17.39 -23.75
N GLN A 30 15.37 17.75 -23.66
CA GLN A 30 16.04 18.22 -22.44
C GLN A 30 16.38 19.71 -22.50
N LEU A 31 16.31 20.36 -23.66
CA LEU A 31 16.44 21.82 -23.79
C LEU A 31 15.08 22.45 -24.05
N VAL A 32 14.76 23.49 -23.28
CA VAL A 32 13.63 24.41 -23.48
C VAL A 32 14.22 25.78 -23.80
N ILE A 33 13.62 26.52 -24.71
CA ILE A 33 14.07 27.88 -25.05
C ILE A 33 13.06 28.85 -24.44
N ASP A 34 13.50 29.59 -23.42
CA ASP A 34 12.78 30.74 -22.89
C ASP A 34 13.14 31.99 -23.70
N PHE A 35 12.35 33.06 -23.57
CA PHE A 35 12.62 34.35 -24.19
C PHE A 35 12.74 35.43 -23.13
N ASP A 36 13.86 36.16 -23.14
CA ASP A 36 14.01 37.43 -22.42
C ASP A 36 13.91 38.56 -23.44
N GLY A 37 12.72 39.16 -23.54
CA GLY A 37 12.35 40.00 -24.67
C GLY A 37 12.37 39.23 -25.99
N GLU A 38 13.18 39.66 -26.95
CA GLU A 38 13.37 38.97 -28.25
C GLU A 38 14.53 37.97 -28.26
N ARG A 39 15.26 37.81 -27.14
CA ARG A 39 16.46 36.99 -27.08
C ARG A 39 16.15 35.57 -26.59
N PRO A 40 16.39 34.52 -27.39
CA PRO A 40 16.18 33.14 -26.95
C PRO A 40 17.27 32.69 -25.97
N ILE A 41 16.87 32.21 -24.80
CA ILE A 41 17.76 31.67 -23.77
C ILE A 41 17.53 30.15 -23.67
N PRO A 42 18.50 29.31 -24.07
CA PRO A 42 18.39 27.88 -23.89
C PRO A 42 18.55 27.51 -22.42
N ARG A 43 17.54 26.87 -21.84
CA ARG A 43 17.55 26.30 -20.50
C ARG A 43 17.39 24.79 -20.56
N LEU A 44 18.05 24.09 -19.64
CA LEU A 44 17.78 22.69 -19.43
C LEU A 44 16.40 22.55 -18.78
N ARG A 45 15.56 21.68 -19.35
CA ARG A 45 14.32 21.23 -18.72
C ARG A 45 14.70 20.66 -17.36
N GLU A 46 13.98 21.07 -16.31
CA GLU A 46 14.12 20.45 -14.99
C GLU A 46 14.07 18.92 -15.13
N PRO A 47 14.95 18.18 -14.44
CA PRO A 47 14.93 16.73 -14.49
C PRO A 47 13.49 16.23 -14.28
N LEU A 48 13.00 15.36 -15.15
CA LEU A 48 11.74 14.67 -14.88
C LEU A 48 11.89 14.04 -13.49
N ASP A 49 10.97 14.32 -12.57
CA ASP A 49 10.91 13.79 -11.19
C ASP A 49 10.94 12.25 -11.09
N LEU A 50 11.14 11.54 -12.21
CA LEU A 50 11.54 10.13 -12.28
C LEU A 50 12.79 9.82 -11.44
N PHE A 51 13.68 10.79 -11.22
CA PHE A 51 14.93 10.60 -10.47
C PHE A 51 15.22 11.68 -9.42
N ALA A 52 14.22 12.42 -8.93
CA ALA A 52 14.47 13.31 -7.81
C ALA A 52 14.98 12.46 -6.62
N ILE A 53 16.30 12.53 -6.39
CA ILE A 53 16.95 12.05 -5.18
C ILE A 53 16.46 13.02 -4.11
N PRO A 54 15.81 12.57 -3.03
CA PRO A 54 15.40 13.46 -1.96
C PRO A 54 16.62 14.24 -1.49
N SER A 55 16.57 15.57 -1.59
CA SER A 55 17.57 16.42 -0.94
C SER A 55 17.45 16.21 0.58
N PRO A 56 18.55 16.21 1.35
CA PRO A 56 18.48 16.25 2.81
C PRO A 56 17.59 17.38 3.35
N SER A 57 17.40 18.46 2.57
CA SER A 57 16.52 19.59 2.90
C SER A 57 15.03 19.38 2.57
N THR A 58 14.68 18.40 1.73
CA THR A 58 13.28 18.06 1.38
C THR A 58 13.11 16.54 1.22
N PRO A 59 13.10 15.77 2.33
CA PRO A 59 12.99 14.31 2.26
C PRO A 59 11.65 13.80 1.69
N PHE A 60 10.63 14.66 1.63
CA PHE A 60 9.28 14.31 1.17
C PHE A 60 8.96 14.98 -0.17
N GLN A 61 8.79 14.16 -1.21
CA GLN A 61 8.21 14.58 -2.49
C GLN A 61 6.69 14.74 -2.35
N GLY A 62 6.10 15.57 -3.20
CA GLY A 62 4.64 15.69 -3.30
C GLY A 62 3.99 14.33 -3.61
N VAL A 63 2.78 14.14 -3.08
CA VAL A 63 2.03 12.88 -3.24
C VAL A 63 1.74 12.61 -4.71
N ARG A 64 2.10 11.41 -5.19
CA ARG A 64 1.87 10.97 -6.56
C ARG A 64 0.56 10.20 -6.68
N TRP A 65 -0.19 10.54 -7.71
CA TRP A 65 -1.49 9.99 -8.05
C TRP A 65 -1.47 9.40 -9.47
N PRO A 66 -2.36 8.45 -9.80
CA PRO A 66 -2.62 8.10 -11.19
C PRO A 66 -2.91 9.34 -12.04
N ILE A 67 -2.42 9.37 -13.27
CA ILE A 67 -2.51 10.55 -14.14
C ILE A 67 -3.95 10.97 -14.43
N GLU A 68 -4.84 10.01 -14.46
CA GLU A 68 -6.26 10.16 -14.74
C GLU A 68 -7.06 10.62 -13.51
N TYR A 69 -6.46 10.58 -12.32
CA TYR A 69 -7.16 10.94 -11.08
C TYR A 69 -7.25 12.46 -10.94
N GLU A 70 -8.46 12.98 -10.82
CA GLU A 70 -8.69 14.39 -10.50
C GLU A 70 -8.50 14.61 -9.00
N VAL A 71 -7.62 15.54 -8.63
CA VAL A 71 -7.31 15.85 -7.24
C VAL A 71 -7.76 17.27 -6.93
N PHE A 72 -8.64 17.38 -5.95
CA PHE A 72 -9.08 18.62 -5.36
C PHE A 72 -7.96 19.19 -4.49
N LYS A 73 -7.61 20.46 -4.73
CA LYS A 73 -6.36 21.06 -4.22
C LYS A 73 -6.40 21.52 -2.76
N GLU A 74 -7.57 21.56 -2.14
CA GLU A 74 -7.69 21.96 -0.72
C GLU A 74 -7.01 20.92 0.18
N ALA A 75 -6.08 21.38 1.00
CA ALA A 75 -5.45 20.54 2.02
C ALA A 75 -6.48 20.28 3.14
N ILE A 76 -6.77 19.01 3.37
CA ILE A 76 -7.67 18.59 4.44
C ILE A 76 -6.85 18.23 5.66
N HIS A 77 -7.14 18.86 6.78
CA HIS A 77 -6.50 18.59 8.06
C HIS A 77 -7.57 18.32 9.12
N HIS A 78 -7.42 17.20 9.83
CA HIS A 78 -8.26 16.87 10.98
C HIS A 78 -7.41 16.92 12.24
N ILE A 79 -7.91 17.59 13.27
CA ILE A 79 -7.29 17.54 14.59
C ILE A 79 -7.40 16.13 15.18
N GLU A 80 -6.36 15.72 15.92
CA GLU A 80 -6.48 14.58 16.81
C GLU A 80 -7.29 14.98 18.04
N TRP A 81 -8.26 14.15 18.40
CA TRP A 81 -9.13 14.36 19.55
C TRP A 81 -9.63 13.01 20.01
N ASP A 82 -9.69 12.83 21.33
CA ASP A 82 -10.36 11.70 21.93
C ASP A 82 -11.57 12.22 22.71
N PRO A 83 -12.74 11.57 22.58
CA PRO A 83 -13.91 11.93 23.37
C PRO A 83 -13.61 11.77 24.87
N PRO A 84 -14.15 12.66 25.73
CA PRO A 84 -13.94 12.58 27.18
C PRO A 84 -14.48 11.27 27.76
N ASP A 85 -15.61 10.79 27.22
CA ASP A 85 -16.25 9.54 27.60
C ASP A 85 -16.19 8.50 26.48
N PRO A 86 -16.07 7.20 26.81
CA PRO A 86 -16.15 6.13 25.81
C PRO A 86 -17.47 6.13 25.03
N GLU A 87 -17.38 6.20 23.71
CA GLU A 87 -18.58 6.26 22.86
C GLU A 87 -19.25 4.87 22.73
N PRO A 88 -20.52 4.70 23.13
CA PRO A 88 -21.18 3.40 23.14
C PRO A 88 -21.51 2.90 21.73
N PHE A 89 -21.62 1.57 21.60
CA PHE A 89 -22.20 0.93 20.44
C PHE A 89 -23.67 1.33 20.27
N TYR A 90 -24.09 1.45 19.01
CA TYR A 90 -25.50 1.56 18.66
C TYR A 90 -26.24 0.29 19.10
N GLN A 91 -27.38 0.46 19.76
CA GLN A 91 -28.26 -0.63 20.16
C GLN A 91 -29.37 -0.77 19.12
N PRO A 92 -29.38 -1.86 18.32
CA PRO A 92 -30.46 -2.08 17.37
C PRO A 92 -31.80 -2.24 18.08
N THR A 93 -32.81 -1.55 17.57
CA THR A 93 -34.20 -1.61 18.03
C THR A 93 -34.98 -2.73 17.36
N GLY A 94 -34.50 -3.23 16.22
CA GLY A 94 -35.21 -4.21 15.38
C GLY A 94 -36.21 -3.56 14.41
N HIS A 95 -36.48 -2.26 14.57
CA HIS A 95 -37.41 -1.48 13.75
C HIS A 95 -36.70 -0.58 12.73
N GLU A 96 -35.38 -0.72 12.56
CA GLU A 96 -34.63 0.09 11.61
C GLU A 96 -35.12 -0.14 10.18
N ARG A 97 -35.28 0.95 9.42
CA ARG A 97 -35.70 0.88 8.02
C ARG A 97 -34.64 0.20 7.16
N ALA A 98 -35.09 -0.56 6.16
CA ALA A 98 -34.27 -1.13 5.09
C ALA A 98 -34.78 -0.61 3.74
N PRO A 99 -34.52 0.66 3.39
CA PRO A 99 -35.01 1.24 2.16
C PRO A 99 -34.47 0.46 0.94
N MET A 100 -35.35 0.18 -0.02
CA MET A 100 -34.93 -0.42 -1.28
C MET A 100 -34.22 0.64 -2.13
N PRO A 101 -33.03 0.36 -2.69
CA PRO A 101 -32.38 1.29 -3.61
C PRO A 101 -33.31 1.62 -4.78
N VAL A 102 -33.60 2.89 -4.95
CA VAL A 102 -34.53 3.39 -5.97
C VAL A 102 -33.80 3.66 -7.29
N GLY A 103 -32.50 4.00 -7.21
CA GLY A 103 -31.66 4.22 -8.38
C GLY A 103 -31.77 5.64 -8.97
N GLU A 104 -30.97 5.90 -10.01
CA GLU A 104 -30.85 7.22 -10.63
C GLU A 104 -32.11 7.67 -11.38
N GLU A 105 -32.88 6.72 -11.93
CA GLU A 105 -34.06 7.02 -12.76
C GLU A 105 -35.15 7.80 -12.00
N LYS A 106 -35.16 7.69 -10.68
CA LYS A 106 -36.19 8.28 -9.80
C LYS A 106 -35.63 9.31 -8.82
N GLY A 107 -34.35 9.64 -8.90
CA GLY A 107 -33.68 10.57 -7.99
C GLY A 107 -32.87 11.64 -8.71
N ASN A 108 -32.52 12.71 -8.00
CA ASN A 108 -31.67 13.76 -8.53
C ASN A 108 -30.20 13.43 -8.28
N VAL A 109 -29.37 13.31 -9.33
CA VAL A 109 -27.93 13.10 -9.17
C VAL A 109 -27.27 14.39 -8.74
N VAL A 110 -26.88 14.47 -7.46
CA VAL A 110 -26.30 15.67 -6.84
C VAL A 110 -24.79 15.61 -6.69
N TYR A 111 -24.20 14.45 -6.96
CA TYR A 111 -22.75 14.26 -7.04
C TYR A 111 -22.45 13.05 -7.90
N CYS A 112 -21.51 13.16 -8.84
CA CYS A 112 -21.00 12.03 -9.60
C CYS A 112 -19.58 12.33 -10.07
N ILE A 113 -18.66 11.42 -9.78
CA ILE A 113 -17.35 11.39 -10.41
C ILE A 113 -17.31 10.26 -11.43
N ASP A 114 -16.68 10.54 -12.56
CA ASP A 114 -16.32 9.52 -13.55
C ASP A 114 -15.61 8.37 -12.80
N PRO A 115 -15.96 7.08 -13.04
CA PRO A 115 -15.31 5.93 -12.42
C PRO A 115 -13.77 5.93 -12.54
N GLY A 116 -13.19 6.84 -13.31
CA GLY A 116 -11.83 7.35 -13.08
C GLY A 116 -10.78 6.48 -13.74
N THR A 117 -11.10 5.25 -14.12
CA THR A 117 -10.20 4.39 -14.88
C THR A 117 -10.61 4.37 -16.35
N LYS A 118 -10.04 5.26 -17.16
CA LYS A 118 -10.11 5.16 -18.63
C LYS A 118 -9.46 3.88 -19.16
N THR A 119 -8.58 3.27 -18.35
CA THR A 119 -7.81 2.06 -18.67
C THR A 119 -8.07 0.97 -17.63
N SER A 120 -8.03 -0.30 -18.04
CA SER A 120 -8.23 -1.44 -17.13
C SER A 120 -7.06 -1.73 -16.19
N TYR A 121 -5.95 -0.99 -16.32
CA TYR A 121 -4.74 -1.16 -15.50
C TYR A 121 -4.00 0.18 -15.32
N PHE A 122 -3.20 0.25 -14.26
CA PHE A 122 -2.32 1.38 -13.95
C PHE A 122 -1.26 1.59 -15.03
N THR A 123 -1.06 2.83 -15.46
CA THR A 123 -0.09 3.19 -16.49
C THR A 123 1.10 3.95 -15.91
N TYR A 124 0.87 5.17 -15.43
CA TYR A 124 1.89 6.00 -14.79
C TYR A 124 1.24 7.04 -13.88
N SER A 125 2.05 7.72 -13.09
CA SER A 125 1.61 8.68 -12.07
C SER A 125 2.31 10.03 -12.19
N ARG A 126 1.78 11.04 -11.49
CA ARG A 126 2.46 12.30 -11.23
C ARG A 126 1.99 12.94 -9.94
N VAL A 127 2.77 13.91 -9.45
CA VAL A 127 2.38 14.74 -8.30
C VAL A 127 1.08 15.49 -8.63
N GLY A 128 0.09 15.38 -7.74
CA GLY A 128 -1.21 16.04 -7.88
C GLY A 128 -2.17 15.48 -8.95
N GLY A 129 -1.85 14.37 -9.62
CA GLY A 129 -2.77 13.71 -10.56
C GLY A 129 -2.99 14.47 -11.87
N SER A 130 -4.24 14.55 -12.32
CA SER A 130 -4.64 15.15 -13.59
C SER A 130 -4.31 16.65 -13.66
N ARG A 131 -3.82 17.10 -14.83
CA ARG A 131 -3.53 18.53 -15.11
C ARG A 131 -4.70 19.27 -15.77
N GLY A 132 -5.79 18.58 -16.08
CA GLY A 132 -6.98 19.19 -16.67
C GLY A 132 -7.77 20.02 -15.65
N PRO A 133 -8.69 20.89 -16.12
CA PRO A 133 -9.67 21.48 -15.22
C PRO A 133 -10.41 20.36 -14.49
N ILE A 134 -10.56 20.51 -13.17
CA ILE A 134 -11.34 19.60 -12.34
C ILE A 134 -12.78 19.70 -12.86
N LYS A 135 -13.34 18.58 -13.33
CA LYS A 135 -14.70 18.58 -13.86
C LYS A 135 -15.66 18.96 -12.74
N SER A 136 -16.74 19.65 -13.09
CA SER A 136 -17.85 19.82 -12.14
C SER A 136 -18.32 18.43 -11.72
N SER A 137 -18.28 18.14 -10.41
CA SER A 137 -18.76 16.88 -9.83
C SER A 137 -20.29 16.85 -9.73
N THR A 138 -20.98 17.88 -10.22
CA THR A 138 -22.43 18.04 -10.22
C THR A 138 -22.93 18.54 -11.59
N SER A 139 -24.09 18.06 -12.03
CA SER A 139 -24.79 18.49 -13.24
C SER A 139 -25.30 19.92 -13.09
N SER A 140 -25.16 20.70 -14.15
CA SER A 140 -25.51 22.13 -14.25
C SER A 140 -27.01 22.44 -14.23
N ALA A 141 -27.84 21.61 -13.60
CA ALA A 141 -29.27 21.85 -13.46
C ALA A 141 -29.61 21.99 -11.97
N MET A 142 -30.00 23.20 -11.56
CA MET A 142 -30.43 23.59 -10.21
C MET A 142 -29.33 24.02 -9.23
N HIS A 143 -28.55 25.04 -9.59
CA HIS A 143 -27.92 25.95 -8.62
C HIS A 143 -28.94 26.77 -7.77
N GLN A 144 -30.23 26.42 -7.80
CA GLN A 144 -31.30 27.22 -7.21
C GLN A 144 -31.99 26.60 -5.99
N ASN A 145 -31.71 25.35 -5.61
CA ASN A 145 -32.34 24.75 -4.42
C ASN A 145 -31.42 24.81 -3.20
N LYS A 146 -31.68 25.75 -2.29
CA LYS A 146 -30.89 26.01 -1.07
C LYS A 146 -30.81 24.83 -0.08
N SER A 147 -31.48 23.71 -0.32
CA SER A 147 -31.64 22.59 0.63
C SER A 147 -30.89 21.29 0.28
N THR A 148 -30.21 21.23 -0.87
CA THR A 148 -29.50 20.01 -1.32
C THR A 148 -28.06 19.96 -0.80
N LEU A 149 -27.65 18.82 -0.25
CA LEU A 149 -26.28 18.61 0.22
C LEU A 149 -25.28 18.58 -0.95
N ALA A 150 -24.11 19.19 -0.75
CA ALA A 150 -22.99 19.13 -1.69
C ALA A 150 -21.95 18.11 -1.20
N PHE A 151 -21.48 17.23 -2.09
CA PHE A 151 -20.52 16.18 -1.76
C PHE A 151 -19.17 16.39 -2.46
N GLU A 152 -18.09 15.87 -1.88
CA GLU A 152 -16.76 15.81 -2.53
C GLU A 152 -15.95 14.63 -1.97
N SER A 153 -15.14 13.98 -2.80
CA SER A 153 -14.29 12.85 -2.42
C SER A 153 -12.97 12.77 -3.19
N ARG A 154 -12.68 13.72 -4.09
CA ARG A 154 -11.45 13.78 -4.89
C ARG A 154 -10.28 14.34 -4.09
N PHE A 155 -10.02 13.77 -2.94
CA PHE A 155 -8.92 14.14 -2.05
C PHE A 155 -8.30 12.88 -1.46
N GLU A 156 -7.20 13.03 -0.73
CA GLU A 156 -6.43 11.89 -0.23
C GLU A 156 -7.27 10.97 0.64
N SER A 157 -7.24 9.67 0.31
CA SER A 157 -8.07 8.63 0.92
C SER A 157 -9.58 8.80 0.74
N GLY A 158 -10.04 9.78 -0.04
CA GLY A 158 -11.46 9.99 -0.31
C GLY A 158 -12.06 8.86 -1.16
N ASN A 159 -13.27 8.42 -0.79
CA ASN A 159 -14.04 7.46 -1.56
C ASN A 159 -15.55 7.71 -1.42
N LEU A 160 -16.11 8.24 -2.49
CA LEU A 160 -17.52 8.29 -2.83
C LEU A 160 -17.57 8.51 -4.35
N GLN A 161 -18.33 7.70 -5.08
CA GLN A 161 -18.43 7.86 -6.53
C GLN A 161 -19.63 8.71 -6.93
N LYS A 162 -20.76 8.50 -6.26
CA LYS A 162 -22.02 9.11 -6.67
C LYS A 162 -22.95 9.30 -5.47
N ALA A 163 -23.69 10.40 -5.45
CA ALA A 163 -24.79 10.65 -4.52
C ALA A 163 -26.04 11.04 -5.30
N VAL A 164 -27.15 10.36 -5.01
CA VAL A 164 -28.47 10.57 -5.61
C VAL A 164 -29.41 10.99 -4.49
N GLN A 165 -30.00 12.18 -4.60
CA GLN A 165 -31.05 12.64 -3.69
C GLN A 165 -32.37 11.98 -4.10
N VAL A 166 -32.87 11.07 -3.28
CA VAL A 166 -34.09 10.27 -3.53
C VAL A 166 -35.29 10.71 -2.69
N GLY A 167 -35.06 11.67 -1.79
CA GLY A 167 -36.09 12.34 -1.00
C GLY A 167 -35.57 13.68 -0.49
N VAL A 168 -36.38 14.41 0.27
CA VAL A 168 -36.03 15.77 0.74
C VAL A 168 -34.69 15.79 1.47
N HIS A 169 -34.44 14.81 2.35
CA HIS A 169 -33.19 14.67 3.12
C HIS A 169 -32.59 13.26 3.01
N ASP A 170 -32.95 12.52 1.97
CA ASP A 170 -32.57 11.12 1.78
C ASP A 170 -31.64 10.97 0.58
N TYR A 171 -30.47 10.36 0.81
CA TYR A 171 -29.39 10.23 -0.17
C TYR A 171 -28.96 8.78 -0.34
N GLU A 172 -29.00 8.29 -1.58
CA GLU A 172 -28.37 7.04 -2.00
C GLU A 172 -26.95 7.30 -2.46
N LEU A 173 -26.00 6.54 -1.90
CA LEU A 173 -24.58 6.71 -2.11
C LEU A 173 -24.02 5.47 -2.81
N THR A 174 -23.23 5.68 -3.85
CA THR A 174 -22.45 4.62 -4.49
C THR A 174 -20.98 4.90 -4.25
N LEU A 175 -20.27 3.93 -3.69
CA LEU A 175 -18.82 3.99 -3.51
C LEU A 175 -18.09 3.53 -4.76
N ARG A 176 -16.87 4.01 -4.96
CA ARG A 176 -16.02 3.48 -6.02
C ARG A 176 -15.43 2.15 -5.55
N THR A 177 -15.33 1.18 -6.47
CA THR A 177 -14.50 -0.01 -6.25
C THR A 177 -13.02 0.37 -6.17
N ASP A 178 -12.19 -0.56 -5.72
CA ASP A 178 -10.74 -0.35 -5.77
C ASP A 178 -10.29 -0.11 -7.21
N MET A 179 -9.37 0.83 -7.40
CA MET A 179 -8.86 1.18 -8.73
C MET A 179 -8.29 -0.04 -9.46
N TYR A 180 -8.58 -0.12 -10.77
CA TYR A 180 -8.14 -1.20 -11.68
C TYR A 180 -8.64 -2.60 -11.29
N THR A 181 -9.78 -2.66 -10.60
CA THR A 181 -10.55 -3.88 -10.36
C THR A 181 -12.03 -3.56 -10.21
N THR A 182 -12.89 -4.52 -10.49
CA THR A 182 -14.35 -4.41 -10.28
C THR A 182 -14.76 -4.93 -8.90
N LYS A 183 -13.79 -5.14 -8.00
CA LYS A 183 -13.98 -5.78 -6.70
C LYS A 183 -13.59 -4.83 -5.57
N HIS A 184 -14.04 -5.21 -4.37
CA HIS A 184 -13.78 -4.55 -3.10
C HIS A 184 -14.42 -3.18 -2.96
N THR A 185 -15.37 -3.09 -2.04
CA THR A 185 -16.04 -1.85 -1.71
C THR A 185 -16.50 -1.93 -0.26
N GLN A 186 -15.89 -1.12 0.60
CA GLN A 186 -16.18 -1.08 2.03
C GLN A 186 -15.76 0.25 2.68
N TRP A 187 -14.63 0.80 2.26
CA TRP A 187 -14.12 2.09 2.71
C TRP A 187 -14.94 3.23 2.11
N PHE A 188 -15.35 4.18 2.96
CA PHE A 188 -15.90 5.45 2.54
C PHE A 188 -15.28 6.56 3.37
N TYR A 189 -15.02 7.68 2.70
CA TYR A 189 -14.57 8.92 3.30
C TYR A 189 -14.88 10.06 2.34
N PHE A 190 -15.77 10.96 2.72
CA PHE A 190 -16.23 12.05 1.85
C PHE A 190 -16.62 13.28 2.66
N ARG A 191 -16.55 14.44 2.00
CA ARG A 191 -16.98 15.74 2.51
C ARG A 191 -18.44 15.97 2.18
N VAL A 192 -19.14 16.65 3.08
CA VAL A 192 -20.50 17.15 2.92
C VAL A 192 -20.51 18.64 3.25
N ARG A 193 -21.26 19.44 2.48
CA ARG A 193 -21.54 20.88 2.71
C ARG A 193 -23.02 21.17 2.44
N ASN A 194 -23.44 22.40 2.73
CA ASN A 194 -24.81 22.90 2.50
C ASN A 194 -25.90 22.15 3.30
N MET A 195 -25.56 21.70 4.50
CA MET A 195 -26.49 21.13 5.46
C MET A 195 -27.22 22.21 6.26
N LYS A 196 -28.36 21.81 6.83
CA LYS A 196 -29.07 22.51 7.90
C LYS A 196 -28.88 21.78 9.23
N ALA A 197 -28.61 22.54 10.29
CA ALA A 197 -28.51 22.04 11.65
C ALA A 197 -29.84 21.45 12.13
N GLY A 198 -29.78 20.41 12.95
CA GLY A 198 -30.96 19.75 13.53
C GLY A 198 -31.85 18.97 12.55
N VAL A 199 -31.61 19.08 11.23
CA VAL A 199 -32.31 18.28 10.22
C VAL A 199 -31.75 16.88 10.19
N THR A 200 -32.64 15.89 10.21
CA THR A 200 -32.28 14.46 10.08
C THR A 200 -32.11 14.11 8.61
N TYR A 201 -30.89 13.73 8.24
CA TYR A 201 -30.54 13.23 6.92
C TYR A 201 -30.42 11.71 6.95
N ARG A 202 -30.89 11.02 5.91
CA ARG A 202 -30.65 9.59 5.70
C ARG A 202 -29.60 9.40 4.61
N PHE A 203 -28.60 8.57 4.91
CA PHE A 203 -27.61 8.11 3.95
C PHE A 203 -27.76 6.61 3.78
N THR A 204 -27.76 6.14 2.54
CA THR A 204 -27.79 4.70 2.22
C THR A 204 -26.73 4.39 1.18
N ILE A 205 -25.63 3.73 1.60
CA ILE A 205 -24.65 3.19 0.68
C ILE A 205 -25.19 1.90 0.09
N VAL A 206 -25.26 1.78 -1.24
CA VAL A 206 -26.03 0.70 -1.91
C VAL A 206 -25.18 -0.42 -2.48
N ASN A 207 -23.85 -0.29 -2.58
CA ASN A 207 -23.00 -1.22 -3.33
C ASN A 207 -21.87 -1.89 -2.51
N LEU A 208 -22.12 -2.17 -1.23
CA LEU A 208 -21.14 -2.87 -0.39
C LEU A 208 -21.06 -4.36 -0.75
N MET A 209 -19.86 -4.91 -0.78
CA MET A 209 -19.64 -6.28 -1.29
C MET A 209 -19.50 -7.34 -0.20
N LYS A 210 -19.51 -6.95 1.09
CA LYS A 210 -19.33 -7.88 2.21
C LYS A 210 -20.68 -8.41 2.71
N ALA A 211 -20.78 -9.71 2.95
CA ALA A 211 -22.03 -10.30 3.46
C ALA A 211 -22.36 -9.94 4.91
N SER A 212 -21.37 -9.47 5.69
CA SER A 212 -21.56 -9.06 7.08
C SER A 212 -20.62 -7.91 7.41
N SER A 213 -21.03 -7.11 8.39
CA SER A 213 -20.30 -5.91 8.82
C SER A 213 -20.48 -5.67 10.30
N LEU A 214 -19.52 -4.99 10.92
CA LEU A 214 -19.62 -4.52 12.31
C LEU A 214 -20.78 -3.54 12.54
N TYR A 215 -21.36 -2.94 11.50
CA TYR A 215 -22.60 -2.17 11.62
C TYR A 215 -23.77 -3.04 12.13
N CYS A 216 -23.78 -4.36 11.86
CA CYS A 216 -24.74 -5.30 12.46
C CYS A 216 -24.50 -5.49 13.97
N LEU A 217 -23.32 -5.13 14.48
CA LEU A 217 -22.88 -5.30 15.86
C LEU A 217 -22.74 -3.96 16.58
N GLY A 218 -23.46 -2.94 16.13
CA GLY A 218 -23.54 -1.63 16.79
C GLY A 218 -22.45 -0.64 16.43
N MET A 219 -21.60 -0.92 15.43
CA MET A 219 -20.64 0.08 14.94
C MET A 219 -21.36 1.30 14.38
N ARG A 220 -20.80 2.48 14.65
CA ARG A 220 -21.29 3.78 14.19
C ARG A 220 -20.31 4.42 13.20
N PRO A 221 -20.79 5.07 12.12
CA PRO A 221 -19.94 5.88 11.25
C PRO A 221 -19.33 7.06 12.03
N LEU A 222 -18.24 7.62 11.51
CA LEU A 222 -17.60 8.80 12.09
C LEU A 222 -18.05 10.08 11.39
N LEU A 223 -18.18 11.15 12.17
CA LEU A 223 -18.44 12.52 11.73
C LEU A 223 -17.31 13.43 12.22
N TYR A 224 -16.80 14.26 11.33
CA TYR A 224 -15.94 15.40 11.66
C TYR A 224 -16.65 16.68 11.23
N SER A 225 -16.59 17.71 12.07
CA SER A 225 -17.12 19.05 11.80
C SER A 225 -15.97 20.04 11.90
N GLU A 226 -15.64 20.74 10.81
CA GLU A 226 -14.58 21.75 10.84
C GLU A 226 -14.91 22.86 11.84
N ARG A 227 -16.19 23.26 11.91
CA ARG A 227 -16.65 24.25 12.88
C ARG A 227 -16.54 23.76 14.32
N ALA A 228 -16.90 22.52 14.63
CA ALA A 228 -16.72 21.96 15.98
C ALA A 228 -15.24 21.89 16.38
N ALA A 229 -14.38 21.51 15.44
CA ALA A 229 -12.94 21.49 15.66
C ALA A 229 -12.37 22.88 15.95
N TRP A 230 -12.84 23.90 15.22
CA TRP A 230 -12.40 25.29 15.41
C TRP A 230 -12.95 25.91 16.70
N GLU A 231 -14.25 25.80 16.96
CA GLU A 231 -14.91 26.49 18.08
C GLU A 231 -14.74 25.75 19.42
N LYS A 232 -14.63 24.41 19.41
CA LYS A 232 -14.63 23.58 20.63
C LYS A 232 -13.40 22.68 20.78
N GLY A 233 -12.55 22.59 19.77
CA GLY A 233 -11.45 21.61 19.76
C GLY A 233 -11.93 20.17 19.66
N GLU A 234 -13.14 19.92 19.16
CA GLU A 234 -13.71 18.58 19.00
C GLU A 234 -13.37 17.99 17.64
N GLY A 235 -12.76 16.80 17.60
CA GLY A 235 -12.42 16.11 16.37
C GLY A 235 -13.45 15.05 15.95
N TRP A 236 -12.95 13.91 15.47
CA TRP A 236 -13.79 12.82 14.97
C TRP A 236 -14.63 12.18 16.09
N ARG A 237 -15.94 12.10 15.88
CA ARG A 237 -16.88 11.45 16.81
C ARG A 237 -17.77 10.41 16.12
N ARG A 238 -18.23 9.41 16.86
CA ARG A 238 -19.21 8.43 16.37
C ARG A 238 -20.58 9.09 16.25
N THR A 239 -21.26 8.84 15.13
CA THR A 239 -22.56 9.43 14.82
C THR A 239 -23.57 8.40 14.33
N GLY A 240 -24.80 8.84 14.14
CA GLY A 240 -25.83 8.09 13.46
C GLY A 240 -26.76 7.30 14.38
N SER A 241 -27.98 7.11 13.90
CA SER A 241 -29.07 6.31 14.46
C SER A 241 -29.77 5.57 13.31
N ASN A 242 -30.74 4.70 13.61
CA ASN A 242 -31.42 3.87 12.62
C ASN A 242 -30.44 3.13 11.68
N ILE A 243 -29.37 2.58 12.27
CA ILE A 243 -28.28 1.97 11.53
C ILE A 243 -28.68 0.55 11.15
N ARG A 244 -28.66 0.24 9.85
CA ARG A 244 -28.94 -1.11 9.37
C ARG A 244 -28.02 -1.50 8.22
N TYR A 245 -27.52 -2.72 8.28
CA TYR A 245 -26.75 -3.36 7.21
C TYR A 245 -27.55 -4.57 6.70
N TYR A 246 -27.84 -4.62 5.41
CA TYR A 246 -28.74 -5.63 4.83
C TYR A 246 -28.35 -5.98 3.41
N ARG A 247 -28.74 -7.17 2.97
CA ARG A 247 -28.54 -7.62 1.58
C ARG A 247 -29.55 -6.91 0.66
N ASN A 248 -29.10 -6.47 -0.50
CA ASN A 248 -30.01 -5.92 -1.51
C ASN A 248 -30.86 -7.05 -2.08
N GLN A 249 -32.17 -6.84 -2.21
CA GLN A 249 -33.02 -7.76 -2.96
C GLN A 249 -32.66 -7.63 -4.45
N HIS A 250 -32.39 -8.77 -5.10
CA HIS A 250 -32.06 -8.80 -6.52
C HIS A 250 -33.31 -8.38 -7.31
N HIS A 251 -33.19 -7.44 -8.25
CA HIS A 251 -34.02 -7.52 -9.45
C HIS A 251 -33.66 -8.85 -10.11
N GLN A 252 -34.66 -9.70 -10.36
CA GLN A 252 -34.49 -10.97 -11.06
C GLN A 252 -33.56 -10.76 -12.24
N ALA A 253 -32.45 -11.51 -12.27
CA ALA A 253 -31.58 -11.53 -13.43
C ALA A 253 -32.44 -11.91 -14.63
N GLU A 254 -32.52 -11.04 -15.63
CA GLU A 254 -32.91 -11.48 -16.96
C GLU A 254 -32.01 -12.66 -17.32
N GLN A 255 -32.67 -13.77 -17.60
CA GLN A 255 -32.07 -15.08 -17.75
C GLN A 255 -31.45 -15.16 -19.15
N ASP A 256 -30.36 -14.43 -19.37
CA ASP A 256 -29.55 -14.60 -20.58
C ASP A 256 -28.74 -15.89 -20.44
N ASN A 257 -29.28 -16.93 -21.08
CA ASN A 257 -28.87 -18.33 -21.07
C ASN A 257 -27.47 -18.63 -21.67
N ASN A 258 -26.41 -17.85 -21.41
CA ASN A 258 -25.08 -18.31 -21.84
C ASN A 258 -23.83 -17.81 -21.11
N THR A 259 -23.93 -17.10 -19.99
CA THR A 259 -22.74 -16.90 -19.13
C THR A 259 -23.12 -16.92 -17.65
N THR A 260 -22.69 -17.97 -16.94
CA THR A 260 -22.76 -18.06 -15.47
C THR A 260 -21.77 -17.07 -14.83
N THR A 261 -22.05 -15.76 -14.96
CA THR A 261 -21.43 -14.76 -14.11
C THR A 261 -22.19 -14.78 -12.78
N ASN A 262 -21.55 -15.34 -11.76
CA ASN A 262 -22.08 -15.40 -10.40
C ASN A 262 -22.16 -13.96 -9.85
N THR A 263 -23.26 -13.25 -10.14
CA THR A 263 -23.49 -11.87 -9.72
C THR A 263 -23.58 -11.83 -8.20
N LYS A 264 -22.49 -11.39 -7.59
CA LYS A 264 -22.38 -11.30 -6.14
C LYS A 264 -23.42 -10.34 -5.61
N SER A 265 -24.19 -10.80 -4.63
CA SER A 265 -25.17 -9.95 -3.97
C SER A 265 -24.49 -8.79 -3.26
N LEU A 266 -24.88 -7.59 -3.65
CA LEU A 266 -24.52 -6.35 -2.99
C LEU A 266 -25.34 -6.18 -1.71
N HIS A 267 -24.80 -5.37 -0.81
CA HIS A 267 -25.36 -5.06 0.49
C HIS A 267 -25.45 -3.54 0.64
N SER A 268 -26.43 -3.12 1.44
CA SER A 268 -26.66 -1.72 1.77
C SER A 268 -26.33 -1.45 3.22
N LEU A 269 -25.76 -0.28 3.48
CA LEU A 269 -25.64 0.32 4.80
C LEU A 269 -26.48 1.60 4.83
N THR A 270 -27.47 1.65 5.70
CA THR A 270 -28.26 2.86 5.94
C THR A 270 -28.06 3.38 7.36
N TRP A 271 -28.07 4.70 7.51
CA TRP A 271 -28.15 5.37 8.81
C TRP A 271 -28.80 6.75 8.65
N THR A 272 -29.36 7.25 9.74
CA THR A 272 -29.80 8.65 9.86
C THR A 272 -28.82 9.42 10.73
N GLY A 273 -28.55 10.69 10.41
CA GLY A 273 -27.69 11.55 11.20
C GLY A 273 -28.07 13.02 11.08
N GLN A 274 -27.64 13.82 12.04
CA GLN A 274 -27.81 15.28 12.05
C GLN A 274 -26.44 15.94 12.03
N PHE A 275 -26.38 17.12 11.42
CA PHE A 275 -25.20 17.98 11.47
C PHE A 275 -25.36 19.02 12.58
N PRO A 276 -24.27 19.38 13.28
CA PRO A 276 -24.34 20.27 14.44
C PRO A 276 -24.60 21.74 14.07
N TYR A 277 -24.17 22.17 12.88
CA TYR A 277 -24.21 23.57 12.48
C TYR A 277 -24.71 23.74 11.03
N ASP A 278 -25.36 24.87 10.78
CA ASP A 278 -25.70 25.32 9.43
C ASP A 278 -24.43 25.69 8.68
N SER A 279 -24.42 25.42 7.37
CA SER A 279 -23.35 25.86 6.45
C SER A 279 -21.92 25.44 6.85
N ASP A 280 -21.78 24.35 7.61
CA ASP A 280 -20.50 23.77 7.99
C ASP A 280 -19.85 22.98 6.84
N THR A 281 -18.59 22.62 7.04
CA THR A 281 -17.91 21.57 6.28
C THR A 281 -17.76 20.36 7.17
N CYS A 282 -18.48 19.30 6.84
CA CYS A 282 -18.45 18.06 7.58
C CYS A 282 -17.84 16.93 6.75
N TYR A 283 -17.31 15.93 7.43
CA TYR A 283 -16.80 14.71 6.80
C TYR A 283 -17.41 13.47 7.44
N LEU A 284 -17.74 12.48 6.60
CA LEU A 284 -18.21 11.17 7.04
C LEU A 284 -17.19 10.11 6.64
N ALA A 285 -16.86 9.20 7.56
CA ALA A 285 -15.86 8.16 7.33
C ALA A 285 -16.23 6.81 7.96
N HIS A 286 -15.71 5.73 7.37
CA HIS A 286 -15.86 4.37 7.89
C HIS A 286 -15.09 4.14 9.19
N CYS A 287 -13.89 4.72 9.30
CA CYS A 287 -12.99 4.71 10.45
C CYS A 287 -12.07 5.94 10.39
N TYR A 288 -11.36 6.27 11.48
CA TYR A 288 -10.55 7.48 11.60
C TYR A 288 -9.53 7.54 10.45
N PRO A 289 -9.63 8.49 9.51
CA PRO A 289 -8.72 8.55 8.38
C PRO A 289 -7.25 8.69 8.82
N TYR A 290 -6.36 8.04 8.09
CA TYR A 290 -4.91 8.17 8.24
C TYR A 290 -4.30 8.23 6.85
N THR A 291 -3.97 9.44 6.39
CA THR A 291 -3.50 9.68 5.02
C THR A 291 -2.00 9.39 4.89
N TYR A 292 -1.51 9.22 3.66
CA TYR A 292 -0.07 9.15 3.39
C TYR A 292 0.61 10.48 3.70
N SER A 293 -0.03 11.62 3.42
CA SER A 293 0.47 12.93 3.85
C SER A 293 0.60 13.02 5.37
N HIS A 294 -0.37 12.49 6.14
CA HIS A 294 -0.26 12.43 7.60
C HIS A 294 0.99 11.63 8.01
N LEU A 295 1.20 10.44 7.42
CA LEU A 295 2.42 9.65 7.68
C LEU A 295 3.68 10.45 7.37
N GLN A 296 3.74 11.13 6.22
CA GLN A 296 4.91 11.92 5.84
C GLN A 296 5.19 13.04 6.86
N HIS A 297 4.15 13.73 7.33
CA HIS A 297 4.30 14.77 8.37
C HIS A 297 4.77 14.17 9.70
N TYR A 298 4.20 13.04 10.12
CA TYR A 298 4.62 12.31 11.31
C TYR A 298 6.10 11.91 11.22
N LEU A 299 6.53 11.28 10.13
CA LEU A 299 7.92 10.88 9.92
C LEU A 299 8.87 12.09 9.85
N SER A 300 8.43 13.20 9.23
CA SER A 300 9.21 14.45 9.16
C SER A 300 9.52 14.99 10.56
N ARG A 301 8.52 15.00 11.44
CA ARG A 301 8.69 15.41 12.84
C ARG A 301 9.67 14.51 13.58
N LEU A 302 9.63 13.19 13.35
CA LEU A 302 10.57 12.26 13.96
C LEU A 302 12.01 12.51 13.50
N THR A 303 12.24 12.77 12.21
CA THR A 303 13.59 13.01 11.68
C THR A 303 14.15 14.39 12.03
N SER A 304 13.28 15.35 12.33
CA SER A 304 13.70 16.70 12.73
C SER A 304 14.20 16.76 14.18
N ASN A 305 13.85 15.76 15.01
CA ASN A 305 14.34 15.65 16.37
C ASN A 305 15.72 14.96 16.42
N SER A 306 16.76 15.72 16.78
CA SER A 306 18.14 15.22 16.85
C SER A 306 18.31 14.09 17.88
N ALA A 307 17.59 14.12 18.99
CA ALA A 307 17.62 13.08 20.01
C ALA A 307 17.13 11.74 19.44
N THR A 308 15.99 11.76 18.76
CA THR A 308 15.44 10.58 18.06
C THR A 308 16.36 10.09 16.95
N GLY A 309 17.05 10.99 16.25
CA GLY A 309 18.02 10.67 15.22
C GLY A 309 19.22 9.84 15.69
N ALA A 310 19.53 9.81 16.99
CA ALA A 310 20.61 9.00 17.56
C ALA A 310 20.32 7.49 17.50
N TYR A 311 19.05 7.10 17.66
CA TYR A 311 18.63 5.70 17.75
C TYR A 311 17.57 5.30 16.71
N CYS A 312 17.08 6.23 15.87
CA CYS A 312 16.14 5.97 14.80
C CYS A 312 16.69 6.46 13.45
N LYS A 313 16.77 5.55 12.47
CA LYS A 313 17.16 5.88 11.09
C LYS A 313 16.01 5.61 10.13
N LEU A 314 15.53 6.67 9.47
CA LEU A 314 14.53 6.60 8.41
C LEU A 314 15.22 6.38 7.05
N ARG A 315 14.73 5.40 6.28
CA ARG A 315 15.18 5.15 4.90
C ARG A 315 13.99 4.85 3.99
N VAL A 316 14.17 5.05 2.68
CA VAL A 316 13.23 4.55 1.68
C VAL A 316 13.55 3.10 1.38
N LEU A 317 12.61 2.19 1.67
CA LEU A 317 12.73 0.76 1.38
C LEU A 317 12.61 0.51 -0.13
N CYS A 318 11.60 1.12 -0.75
CA CYS A 318 11.36 1.09 -2.19
C CYS A 318 10.40 2.23 -2.58
N ARG A 319 10.16 2.35 -3.88
CA ARG A 319 9.04 3.14 -4.40
C ARG A 319 7.88 2.21 -4.77
N SER A 320 6.66 2.66 -4.54
CA SER A 320 5.42 1.99 -4.95
C SER A 320 5.20 2.08 -6.47
N LEU A 321 4.10 1.55 -7.00
CA LEU A 321 3.79 1.60 -8.43
C LEU A 321 3.61 3.03 -8.93
N ALA A 322 2.94 3.88 -8.15
CA ALA A 322 2.84 5.31 -8.43
C ALA A 322 4.09 6.09 -8.03
N GLY A 323 5.16 5.46 -7.57
CA GLY A 323 6.42 6.12 -7.23
C GLY A 323 6.46 6.80 -5.85
N ASN A 324 5.41 6.63 -5.03
CA ASN A 324 5.39 7.10 -3.65
C ASN A 324 6.40 6.29 -2.81
N ALA A 325 7.07 6.96 -1.87
CA ALA A 325 8.08 6.33 -1.04
C ALA A 325 7.46 5.40 0.01
N VAL A 326 7.92 4.15 0.06
CA VAL A 326 7.63 3.20 1.14
C VAL A 326 8.80 3.28 2.11
N HIS A 327 8.55 3.78 3.32
CA HIS A 327 9.60 4.02 4.30
C HIS A 327 9.86 2.79 5.17
N VAL A 328 11.10 2.65 5.64
CA VAL A 328 11.49 1.74 6.71
C VAL A 328 12.26 2.51 7.78
N LEU A 329 11.86 2.32 9.05
CA LEU A 329 12.58 2.83 10.21
C LEU A 329 13.44 1.69 10.76
N THR A 330 14.68 2.01 11.10
CA THR A 330 15.54 1.15 11.94
C THR A 330 15.68 1.81 13.29
N VAL A 331 15.14 1.19 14.34
CA VAL A 331 15.20 1.72 15.71
C VAL A 331 16.03 0.79 16.58
N THR A 332 17.10 1.30 17.18
CA THR A 332 17.98 0.58 18.11
C THR A 332 18.95 1.55 18.79
N SER A 333 19.35 1.27 20.01
CA SER A 333 20.35 2.08 20.73
C SER A 333 21.72 1.97 20.04
N PRO A 334 22.43 3.10 19.86
CA PRO A 334 23.74 3.12 19.21
C PRO A 334 24.86 2.53 20.08
N GLY A 335 24.62 2.41 21.39
CA GLY A 335 25.58 1.93 22.39
C GLY A 335 25.97 0.46 22.23
N GLY A 336 27.21 0.15 22.64
CA GLY A 336 27.79 -1.19 22.61
C GLY A 336 28.96 -1.33 21.63
N GLY A 337 29.94 -2.18 21.96
CA GLY A 337 30.95 -2.62 21.01
C GLY A 337 30.32 -3.41 19.84
N TRP A 338 31.09 -3.69 18.79
CA TRP A 338 30.60 -4.45 17.63
C TRP A 338 29.94 -5.78 18.02
N MET A 339 30.51 -6.46 19.03
CA MET A 339 30.02 -7.74 19.54
C MET A 339 28.60 -7.62 20.13
N ASP A 340 28.34 -6.60 20.96
CA ASP A 340 27.02 -6.31 21.53
C ASP A 340 26.00 -5.97 20.43
N ARG A 341 26.39 -5.13 19.47
CA ARG A 341 25.51 -4.76 18.33
C ARG A 341 25.17 -5.93 17.41
N SER A 342 26.08 -6.91 17.31
CA SER A 342 25.88 -8.13 16.51
C SER A 342 24.98 -9.16 17.21
N ALA A 343 24.96 -9.17 18.55
CA ALA A 343 24.16 -10.09 19.35
C ALA A 343 22.67 -9.71 19.43
N LYS A 344 22.32 -8.42 19.22
CA LYS A 344 20.93 -7.95 19.29
C LYS A 344 20.02 -8.68 18.30
N ARG A 345 18.96 -9.28 18.82
CA ARG A 345 17.85 -9.88 18.05
C ARG A 345 17.04 -8.79 17.36
N ALA A 346 16.29 -9.17 16.33
CA ALA A 346 15.46 -8.25 15.57
C ALA A 346 13.96 -8.48 15.76
N VAL A 347 13.21 -7.38 15.70
CA VAL A 347 11.74 -7.38 15.64
C VAL A 347 11.32 -6.65 14.37
N VAL A 348 10.42 -7.25 13.59
CA VAL A 348 9.92 -6.67 12.35
C VAL A 348 8.43 -6.38 12.50
N VAL A 349 8.04 -5.11 12.31
CA VAL A 349 6.62 -4.72 12.35
C VAL A 349 6.26 -4.01 11.05
N THR A 350 5.16 -4.42 10.45
CA THR A 350 4.63 -3.82 9.22
C THR A 350 3.18 -3.45 9.42
N ALA A 351 2.69 -2.46 8.67
CA ALA A 351 1.28 -2.09 8.72
C ALA A 351 0.75 -1.68 7.36
N ARG A 352 -0.58 -1.66 7.28
CA ARG A 352 -1.31 -0.95 6.25
C ARG A 352 -1.03 -1.44 4.83
N VAL A 353 -0.96 -2.76 4.69
CA VAL A 353 -0.93 -3.43 3.38
C VAL A 353 -2.28 -3.35 2.66
N HIS A 354 -3.40 -3.37 3.41
CA HIS A 354 -4.73 -3.05 2.88
C HIS A 354 -5.06 -1.58 3.16
N PRO A 355 -5.30 -0.77 2.11
CA PRO A 355 -5.45 0.68 2.25
C PRO A 355 -6.59 1.19 3.11
N GLY A 356 -7.69 0.45 3.27
CA GLY A 356 -8.86 0.90 4.02
C GLY A 356 -8.81 0.60 5.52
N GLU A 357 -7.77 -0.06 6.02
CA GLU A 357 -7.67 -0.55 7.40
C GLU A 357 -7.03 0.50 8.35
N THR A 358 -7.62 1.71 8.47
CA THR A 358 -7.03 2.93 9.12
C THR A 358 -6.55 2.71 10.54
N ASN A 359 -7.25 1.88 11.29
CA ASN A 359 -6.85 1.43 12.61
C ASN A 359 -5.43 0.86 12.69
N SER A 360 -4.95 0.13 11.68
CA SER A 360 -3.57 -0.38 11.65
C SER A 360 -2.50 0.71 11.68
N SER A 361 -2.77 1.87 11.07
CA SER A 361 -1.85 3.02 11.05
C SER A 361 -1.80 3.72 12.41
N TRP A 362 -2.94 3.81 13.11
CA TRP A 362 -2.99 4.35 14.47
C TRP A 362 -2.28 3.43 15.48
N MET A 363 -2.43 2.10 15.36
CA MET A 363 -1.63 1.15 16.13
C MET A 363 -0.13 1.30 15.87
N MET A 364 0.25 1.44 14.60
CA MET A 364 1.64 1.63 14.20
C MET A 364 2.22 2.95 14.75
N GLN A 365 1.44 4.03 14.75
CA GLN A 365 1.88 5.28 15.35
C GLN A 365 2.11 5.12 16.86
N GLY A 366 1.18 4.49 17.60
CA GLY A 366 1.39 4.24 19.03
C GLY A 366 2.59 3.33 19.35
N PHE A 367 2.86 2.35 18.48
CA PHE A 367 4.06 1.51 18.57
C PHE A 367 5.34 2.33 18.42
N LEU A 368 5.40 3.22 17.42
CA LEU A 368 6.54 4.11 17.20
C LEU A 368 6.66 5.17 18.29
N ASP A 369 5.56 5.77 18.73
CA ASP A 369 5.53 6.79 19.80
C ASP A 369 6.12 6.23 21.09
N PHE A 370 5.78 4.99 21.46
CA PHE A 370 6.38 4.34 22.63
C PHE A 370 7.86 4.00 22.42
N LEU A 371 8.21 3.31 21.33
CA LEU A 371 9.59 2.90 21.05
C LEU A 371 10.57 4.06 20.96
N LEU A 372 10.11 5.23 20.52
CA LEU A 372 10.92 6.43 20.35
C LEU A 372 10.88 7.36 21.57
N GLY A 373 10.05 7.03 22.56
CA GLY A 373 9.91 7.80 23.80
C GLY A 373 11.07 7.62 24.78
N GLU A 374 10.93 8.30 25.91
CA GLU A 374 11.95 8.45 26.95
C GLU A 374 11.75 7.53 28.17
N SER A 375 10.81 6.59 28.13
CA SER A 375 10.66 5.64 29.24
C SER A 375 11.83 4.67 29.30
N ASP A 376 12.11 4.14 30.49
CA ASP A 376 13.16 3.13 30.69
C ASP A 376 12.85 1.85 29.91
N ASP A 377 11.58 1.44 29.85
CA ASP A 377 11.13 0.33 29.02
C ASP A 377 11.42 0.55 27.52
N ALA A 378 11.22 1.77 27.02
CA ALA A 378 11.53 2.10 25.63
C ALA A 378 13.06 2.04 25.39
N ARG A 379 13.87 2.53 26.34
CA ARG A 379 15.34 2.42 26.27
C ARG A 379 15.78 0.95 26.28
N LEU A 380 15.25 0.14 27.19
CA LEU A 380 15.54 -1.28 27.31
C LEU A 380 15.19 -2.04 26.02
N LEU A 381 14.04 -1.75 25.41
CA LEU A 381 13.68 -2.31 24.10
C LEU A 381 14.70 -1.96 23.02
N ARG A 382 15.13 -0.69 22.94
CA ARG A 382 16.13 -0.24 21.96
C ARG A 382 17.52 -0.83 22.23
N GLU A 383 17.86 -1.08 23.48
CA GLU A 383 19.10 -1.75 23.89
C GLU A 383 19.08 -3.23 23.53
N THR A 384 17.94 -3.90 23.69
CA THR A 384 17.77 -5.34 23.48
C THR A 384 17.60 -5.71 22.00
N PHE A 385 16.93 -4.86 21.22
CA PHE A 385 16.49 -5.21 19.86
C PHE A 385 16.94 -4.24 18.77
N VAL A 386 16.97 -4.76 17.56
CA VAL A 386 16.93 -3.98 16.31
C VAL A 386 15.54 -4.07 15.71
N PHE A 387 14.79 -2.96 15.76
CA PHE A 387 13.47 -2.89 15.14
C PHE A 387 13.60 -2.50 13.66
N LYS A 388 12.90 -3.23 12.79
CA LYS A 388 12.64 -2.83 11.40
C LYS A 388 11.15 -2.59 11.23
N VAL A 389 10.78 -1.33 10.98
CA VAL A 389 9.37 -0.91 10.98
C VAL A 389 8.99 -0.34 9.62
N VAL A 390 7.97 -0.92 8.97
CA VAL A 390 7.40 -0.42 7.72
C VAL A 390 5.99 0.10 8.00
N PRO A 391 5.81 1.42 8.24
CA PRO A 391 4.55 1.94 8.75
C PRO A 391 3.39 1.94 7.75
N MET A 392 3.70 1.89 6.44
CA MET A 392 2.69 1.85 5.40
C MET A 392 3.19 1.12 4.16
N LEU A 393 2.68 -0.10 3.95
CA LEU A 393 3.05 -0.94 2.81
C LEU A 393 2.35 -0.53 1.50
N ASN A 394 1.17 0.08 1.56
CA ASN A 394 0.37 0.41 0.37
C ASN A 394 0.00 1.90 0.29
N PRO A 395 1.00 2.80 0.16
CA PRO A 395 0.73 4.24 0.08
C PRO A 395 -0.16 4.60 -1.11
N ASP A 396 0.01 3.96 -2.26
CA ASP A 396 -0.77 4.28 -3.46
C ASP A 396 -2.26 4.02 -3.28
N GLY A 397 -2.61 2.85 -2.73
CA GLY A 397 -4.00 2.52 -2.45
C GLY A 397 -4.60 3.45 -1.39
N VAL A 398 -3.79 3.90 -0.41
CA VAL A 398 -4.22 4.87 0.62
C VAL A 398 -4.53 6.22 -0.02
N VAL A 399 -3.64 6.70 -0.89
CA VAL A 399 -3.79 7.98 -1.59
C VAL A 399 -5.09 8.01 -2.39
N VAL A 400 -5.37 6.98 -3.18
CA VAL A 400 -6.57 6.98 -4.04
C VAL A 400 -7.86 6.65 -3.31
N GLY A 401 -7.83 6.16 -2.07
CA GLY A 401 -9.02 5.76 -1.31
C GLY A 401 -9.53 4.34 -1.62
N ASN A 402 -8.63 3.41 -1.93
CA ASN A 402 -8.96 2.00 -2.02
C ASN A 402 -9.27 1.41 -0.63
N TYR A 403 -9.94 0.26 -0.60
CA TYR A 403 -10.14 -0.56 0.58
C TYR A 403 -9.06 -1.64 0.74
N ARG A 404 -8.71 -2.36 -0.33
CA ARG A 404 -7.93 -3.61 -0.22
C ARG A 404 -6.71 -3.69 -1.15
N CYS A 405 -6.86 -3.31 -2.41
CA CYS A 405 -5.87 -3.54 -3.45
C CYS A 405 -4.85 -2.39 -3.58
N SER A 406 -3.66 -2.73 -4.08
CA SER A 406 -2.73 -1.76 -4.67
C SER A 406 -3.19 -1.34 -6.07
N LEU A 407 -2.48 -0.41 -6.72
CA LEU A 407 -2.74 -0.02 -8.10
C LEU A 407 -2.47 -1.13 -9.14
N ALA A 408 -1.92 -2.27 -8.73
CA ALA A 408 -1.92 -3.47 -9.57
C ALA A 408 -3.33 -4.10 -9.73
N GLY A 409 -4.34 -3.59 -9.02
CA GLY A 409 -5.68 -4.20 -8.95
C GLY A 409 -5.72 -5.48 -8.11
N ARG A 410 -4.66 -5.74 -7.32
CA ARG A 410 -4.42 -7.00 -6.60
C ARG A 410 -4.13 -6.76 -5.12
N ASP A 411 -4.50 -7.74 -4.30
CA ASP A 411 -4.26 -7.77 -2.85
C ASP A 411 -2.77 -8.04 -2.58
N LEU A 412 -2.06 -7.06 -2.00
CA LEU A 412 -0.63 -7.19 -1.67
C LEU A 412 -0.38 -8.31 -0.65
N ASN A 413 -1.32 -8.57 0.27
CA ASN A 413 -1.23 -9.64 1.25
C ASN A 413 -1.58 -11.02 0.66
N ARG A 414 -1.54 -11.16 -0.67
CA ARG A 414 -1.50 -12.45 -1.39
C ARG A 414 -0.23 -12.65 -2.19
N ASN A 415 0.66 -11.66 -2.17
CA ASN A 415 1.79 -11.56 -3.08
C ASN A 415 3.13 -11.44 -2.36
N TYR A 416 3.24 -11.79 -1.07
CA TYR A 416 4.54 -11.77 -0.38
C TYR A 416 5.53 -12.78 -0.98
N ASN A 417 5.07 -13.93 -1.48
CA ASN A 417 5.91 -14.92 -2.15
C ASN A 417 6.20 -14.58 -3.63
N THR A 418 5.75 -13.42 -4.13
CA THR A 418 5.86 -13.06 -5.55
C THR A 418 7.30 -12.99 -6.05
N LEU A 419 7.48 -13.27 -7.34
CA LEU A 419 8.70 -13.02 -8.10
C LEU A 419 8.62 -11.71 -8.91
N LEU A 420 7.43 -11.09 -8.98
CA LEU A 420 7.15 -9.90 -9.79
C LEU A 420 7.49 -8.62 -9.02
N ARG A 421 8.78 -8.35 -8.83
CA ARG A 421 9.29 -7.15 -8.14
C ARG A 421 8.60 -5.88 -8.63
N ASP A 422 8.52 -5.69 -9.93
CA ASP A 422 8.05 -4.43 -10.51
C ASP A 422 6.51 -4.25 -10.39
N SER A 423 5.76 -5.35 -10.22
CA SER A 423 4.30 -5.30 -9.97
C SER A 423 3.95 -5.15 -8.50
N PHE A 424 4.80 -5.67 -7.61
CA PHE A 424 4.56 -5.74 -6.17
C PHE A 424 5.80 -5.28 -5.37
N PRO A 425 6.34 -4.08 -5.62
CA PRO A 425 7.60 -3.66 -5.05
C PRO A 425 7.58 -3.66 -3.52
N CYS A 426 6.50 -3.17 -2.91
CA CYS A 426 6.40 -3.01 -1.45
C CYS A 426 6.63 -4.32 -0.69
N VAL A 427 5.89 -5.38 -1.05
CA VAL A 427 5.98 -6.68 -0.36
C VAL A 427 7.21 -7.48 -0.77
N TRP A 428 7.67 -7.34 -2.02
CA TRP A 428 8.89 -7.98 -2.49
C TRP A 428 10.13 -7.45 -1.75
N HIS A 429 10.27 -6.12 -1.66
CA HIS A 429 11.37 -5.49 -0.95
C HIS A 429 11.30 -5.74 0.56
N THR A 430 10.10 -5.77 1.14
CA THR A 430 9.90 -6.14 2.56
C THR A 430 10.39 -7.57 2.83
N ARG A 431 9.96 -8.56 2.03
CA ARG A 431 10.44 -9.95 2.17
C ARG A 431 11.96 -10.05 2.08
N ASN A 432 12.57 -9.36 1.12
CA ASN A 432 14.02 -9.44 0.93
C ASN A 432 14.80 -8.70 2.02
N MET A 433 14.26 -7.62 2.58
CA MET A 433 14.81 -6.95 3.75
C MET A 433 14.80 -7.89 4.96
N VAL A 434 13.69 -8.58 5.21
CA VAL A 434 13.60 -9.60 6.28
C VAL A 434 14.56 -10.76 6.03
N LYS A 435 14.61 -11.30 4.80
CA LYS A 435 15.52 -12.40 4.45
C LYS A 435 16.99 -12.05 4.71
N ARG A 436 17.41 -10.82 4.39
CA ARG A 436 18.77 -10.33 4.68
C ARG A 436 18.99 -10.18 6.18
N LEU A 437 18.03 -9.61 6.90
CA LEU A 437 18.09 -9.46 8.35
C LEU A 437 18.27 -10.80 9.06
N MET A 438 17.53 -11.84 8.63
CA MET A 438 17.65 -13.20 9.17
C MET A 438 18.99 -13.87 8.89
N ALA A 439 19.71 -13.46 7.84
CA ALA A 439 21.06 -13.95 7.58
C ALA A 439 22.12 -13.28 8.49
N GLU A 440 21.78 -12.12 9.07
CA GLU A 440 22.66 -11.34 9.94
C GLU A 440 22.41 -11.59 11.43
N ARG A 441 21.16 -11.89 11.82
CA ARG A 441 20.74 -12.04 13.22
C ARG A 441 19.42 -12.80 13.35
N ASP A 442 19.14 -13.28 14.55
CA ASP A 442 17.84 -13.88 14.88
C ASP A 442 16.72 -12.83 14.83
N VAL A 443 15.57 -13.19 14.26
CA VAL A 443 14.37 -12.37 14.21
C VAL A 443 13.31 -13.00 15.10
N VAL A 444 13.14 -12.44 16.30
CA VAL A 444 12.30 -13.02 17.36
C VAL A 444 10.81 -12.92 17.05
N LEU A 445 10.39 -11.87 16.32
CA LEU A 445 9.00 -11.60 16.03
C LEU A 445 8.82 -10.85 14.71
N TYR A 446 7.85 -11.29 13.90
CA TYR A 446 7.27 -10.55 12.79
C TYR A 446 5.78 -10.29 13.09
N CYS A 447 5.34 -9.04 12.98
CA CYS A 447 3.93 -8.69 13.12
C CYS A 447 3.45 -7.77 12.00
N ASP A 448 2.35 -8.14 11.35
CA ASP A 448 1.68 -7.33 10.32
C ASP A 448 0.35 -6.81 10.88
N PHE A 449 0.20 -5.49 11.01
CA PHE A 449 -0.98 -4.83 11.56
C PHE A 449 -2.06 -4.63 10.50
N HIS A 450 -3.27 -5.14 10.79
CA HIS A 450 -4.44 -5.19 9.91
C HIS A 450 -5.70 -4.71 10.62
N GLY A 451 -6.77 -4.53 9.84
CA GLY A 451 -8.12 -4.20 10.29
C GLY A 451 -9.15 -5.28 9.97
N HIS A 452 -9.99 -5.64 10.95
CA HIS A 452 -10.98 -6.69 10.83
C HIS A 452 -12.42 -6.15 10.82
N SER A 453 -13.08 -6.27 9.67
CA SER A 453 -14.42 -5.70 9.40
C SER A 453 -15.63 -6.45 9.99
N ARG A 454 -15.41 -7.59 10.68
CA ARG A 454 -16.49 -8.52 11.08
C ARG A 454 -16.49 -8.94 12.55
N LYS A 455 -15.45 -8.61 13.31
CA LYS A 455 -15.28 -9.04 14.70
C LYS A 455 -14.83 -7.86 15.52
N ASN A 456 -15.39 -7.75 16.72
CA ASN A 456 -14.93 -6.84 17.75
C ASN A 456 -13.63 -7.36 18.38
N ASN A 457 -13.01 -6.49 19.19
CA ASN A 457 -11.72 -6.71 19.83
C ASN A 457 -10.54 -6.76 18.85
N VAL A 458 -9.37 -7.00 19.41
CA VAL A 458 -8.11 -7.21 18.70
C VAL A 458 -7.65 -8.64 18.94
N PHE A 459 -7.03 -9.28 17.96
CA PHE A 459 -6.54 -10.64 18.10
C PHE A 459 -5.43 -10.92 17.08
N MET A 460 -4.75 -12.04 17.21
CA MET A 460 -3.69 -12.44 16.29
C MET A 460 -4.05 -13.70 15.51
N TYR A 461 -3.69 -13.71 14.24
CA TYR A 461 -3.51 -14.94 13.50
C TYR A 461 -2.03 -15.31 13.50
N GLY A 462 -1.69 -16.55 13.87
CA GLY A 462 -0.35 -17.13 13.85
C GLY A 462 -0.22 -18.27 12.82
N CYS A 463 0.84 -19.07 12.98
CA CYS A 463 1.15 -20.21 12.13
C CYS A 463 1.62 -21.40 12.97
N THR A 464 0.87 -22.50 12.95
CA THR A 464 1.29 -23.78 13.55
C THR A 464 1.88 -24.72 12.52
N ASN A 465 2.98 -25.40 12.86
CA ASN A 465 3.42 -26.58 12.12
C ASN A 465 2.66 -27.82 12.60
N SER A 466 2.13 -28.63 11.67
CA SER A 466 1.32 -29.81 12.00
C SER A 466 2.13 -30.93 12.67
N ASP A 467 3.46 -30.92 12.57
CA ASP A 467 4.23 -32.16 12.74
C ASP A 467 4.87 -32.31 14.14
N ASP A 468 4.85 -31.27 15.00
CA ASP A 468 5.43 -31.31 16.36
C ASP A 468 4.46 -30.74 17.39
N ALA A 469 3.84 -31.62 18.20
CA ALA A 469 2.83 -31.29 19.20
C ALA A 469 3.35 -30.34 20.31
N THR A 470 4.61 -30.48 20.72
CA THR A 470 5.28 -29.63 21.72
C THR A 470 5.54 -28.22 21.18
N GLN A 471 5.85 -28.08 19.89
CA GLN A 471 6.05 -26.77 19.28
C GLN A 471 4.74 -25.97 19.10
N ARG A 472 3.57 -26.62 19.07
CA ARG A 472 2.25 -26.00 18.80
C ARG A 472 1.80 -24.98 19.85
N LEU A 473 2.34 -25.03 21.06
CA LEU A 473 1.93 -24.15 22.16
C LEU A 473 2.75 -22.86 22.23
N HIS A 474 4.03 -22.89 21.88
CA HIS A 474 4.92 -21.73 22.05
C HIS A 474 4.50 -20.51 21.22
N GLU A 475 4.03 -20.73 19.99
CA GLU A 475 3.51 -19.66 19.13
C GLU A 475 2.25 -18.99 19.71
N ARG A 476 1.59 -19.62 20.69
CA ARG A 476 0.39 -19.10 21.37
C ARG A 476 0.73 -18.33 22.64
N VAL A 477 1.95 -18.46 23.16
CA VAL A 477 2.39 -17.79 24.40
C VAL A 477 2.32 -16.28 24.23
N PHE A 478 2.90 -15.73 23.15
CA PHE A 478 2.92 -14.28 22.94
C PHE A 478 1.49 -13.69 22.85
N PRO A 479 0.57 -14.24 22.03
CA PRO A 479 -0.83 -13.79 22.04
C PRO A 479 -1.54 -13.96 23.39
N LEU A 480 -1.22 -15.00 24.17
CA LEU A 480 -1.81 -15.18 25.50
C LEU A 480 -1.32 -14.10 26.47
N MET A 481 -0.02 -13.80 26.50
CA MET A 481 0.54 -12.70 27.28
C MET A 481 -0.10 -11.36 26.88
N MET A 482 -0.22 -11.09 25.58
CA MET A 482 -0.86 -9.88 25.09
C MET A 482 -2.32 -9.75 25.58
N SER A 483 -3.04 -10.87 25.71
CA SER A 483 -4.40 -10.85 26.26
C SER A 483 -4.48 -10.56 27.76
N LYS A 484 -3.39 -10.80 28.50
CA LYS A 484 -3.28 -10.43 29.91
C LYS A 484 -2.95 -8.94 30.04
N ASN A 485 -2.03 -8.43 29.23
CA ASN A 485 -1.60 -7.03 29.28
C ASN A 485 -2.68 -6.09 28.71
N ALA A 486 -3.43 -6.51 27.68
CA ALA A 486 -4.50 -5.74 27.06
C ALA A 486 -5.88 -6.40 27.23
N ASN A 487 -6.24 -6.77 28.47
CA ASN A 487 -7.42 -7.60 28.79
C ASN A 487 -8.79 -7.05 28.35
N ASP A 488 -8.89 -5.74 28.14
CA ASP A 488 -10.10 -5.04 27.72
C ASP A 488 -10.14 -4.78 26.22
N LYS A 489 -9.11 -5.16 25.46
CA LYS A 489 -9.00 -4.91 24.01
C LYS A 489 -8.63 -6.16 23.22
N PHE A 490 -7.80 -7.04 23.77
CA PHE A 490 -7.24 -8.20 23.08
C PHE A 490 -7.92 -9.52 23.47
N SER A 491 -8.39 -10.27 22.48
CA SER A 491 -9.13 -11.53 22.62
C SER A 491 -8.26 -12.72 22.22
N PHE A 492 -7.66 -13.40 23.20
CA PHE A 492 -6.92 -14.65 22.93
C PHE A 492 -7.81 -15.72 22.28
N ARG A 493 -9.06 -15.87 22.75
CA ARG A 493 -10.05 -16.81 22.19
C ARG A 493 -10.32 -16.61 20.69
N SER A 494 -10.15 -15.38 20.19
CA SER A 494 -10.34 -15.06 18.78
C SER A 494 -9.13 -15.37 17.91
N CYS A 495 -7.97 -15.67 18.51
CA CYS A 495 -6.75 -16.02 17.80
C CYS A 495 -6.89 -17.35 17.06
N LYS A 496 -6.19 -17.48 15.94
CA LYS A 496 -6.17 -18.69 15.09
C LYS A 496 -4.77 -18.91 14.55
N PHE A 497 -4.33 -20.16 14.46
CA PHE A 497 -2.97 -20.51 14.08
C PHE A 497 -2.90 -21.47 12.89
N ARG A 498 -4.05 -22.06 12.52
CA ARG A 498 -4.17 -22.87 11.32
C ARG A 498 -3.77 -22.11 10.06
N VAL A 499 -2.88 -22.73 9.28
CA VAL A 499 -2.48 -22.28 7.95
C VAL A 499 -3.46 -22.82 6.90
N HIS A 500 -3.94 -21.94 6.02
CA HIS A 500 -4.82 -22.29 4.90
C HIS A 500 -4.12 -22.02 3.56
N GLN A 501 -4.35 -22.89 2.58
CA GLN A 501 -3.74 -22.80 1.24
C GLN A 501 -4.00 -21.44 0.56
N SER A 502 -5.22 -20.90 0.68
CA SER A 502 -5.60 -19.59 0.13
C SER A 502 -4.92 -18.38 0.80
N LYS A 503 -4.10 -18.62 1.83
CA LYS A 503 -3.37 -17.61 2.60
C LYS A 503 -1.86 -17.78 2.50
N GLU A 504 -1.35 -18.72 1.71
CA GLU A 504 0.09 -18.98 1.61
C GLU A 504 0.92 -17.77 1.18
N GLY A 505 0.34 -16.88 0.37
CA GLY A 505 0.99 -15.64 -0.06
C GLY A 505 0.89 -14.47 0.93
N THR A 506 0.36 -14.68 2.15
CA THR A 506 0.27 -13.64 3.18
C THR A 506 1.61 -13.39 3.85
N GLY A 507 1.83 -12.17 4.34
CA GLY A 507 3.08 -11.78 5.01
C GLY A 507 3.43 -12.72 6.15
N ARG A 508 2.46 -12.97 7.03
CA ARG A 508 2.59 -13.92 8.14
C ARG A 508 3.14 -15.29 7.72
N ILE A 509 2.50 -15.95 6.75
CA ILE A 509 2.88 -17.31 6.36
C ILE A 509 4.22 -17.31 5.63
N VAL A 510 4.50 -16.30 4.80
CA VAL A 510 5.79 -16.19 4.11
C VAL A 510 6.93 -15.96 5.09
N MET A 511 6.79 -15.07 6.06
CA MET A 511 7.82 -14.83 7.08
C MET A 511 8.02 -16.05 8.00
N TRP A 512 6.95 -16.75 8.33
CA TRP A 512 7.01 -18.02 9.06
C TRP A 512 7.79 -19.08 8.27
N ARG A 513 7.51 -19.24 6.97
CA ARG A 513 8.26 -20.15 6.08
C ARG A 513 9.73 -19.77 5.89
N LEU A 514 10.11 -18.52 6.13
CA LEU A 514 11.52 -18.11 6.16
C LEU A 514 12.23 -18.54 7.44
N GLY A 515 11.49 -18.92 8.49
CA GLY A 515 12.03 -19.39 9.78
C GLY A 515 11.60 -18.56 10.99
N ILE A 516 10.81 -17.50 10.83
CA ILE A 516 10.35 -16.68 11.96
C ILE A 516 9.19 -17.37 12.67
N ARG A 517 9.46 -17.99 13.81
CA ARG A 517 8.45 -18.74 14.57
C ARG A 517 7.26 -17.87 14.99
N ASN A 518 7.52 -16.73 15.62
CA ASN A 518 6.49 -15.80 16.07
C ASN A 518 6.14 -14.82 14.94
N SER A 519 5.45 -15.35 13.94
CA SER A 519 4.97 -14.56 12.80
C SER A 519 3.46 -14.41 12.89
N TYR A 520 3.00 -13.16 12.99
CA TYR A 520 1.60 -12.86 13.25
C TYR A 520 0.99 -11.85 12.27
N THR A 521 -0.31 -11.98 12.07
CA THR A 521 -1.18 -10.89 11.61
C THR A 521 -1.97 -10.42 12.82
N MET A 522 -1.80 -9.16 13.23
CA MET A 522 -2.58 -8.58 14.32
C MET A 522 -3.77 -7.82 13.74
N GLU A 523 -4.97 -8.29 14.04
CA GLU A 523 -6.23 -7.86 13.47
C GLU A 523 -6.97 -6.99 14.48
N SER A 524 -7.11 -5.69 14.19
CA SER A 524 -7.90 -4.78 15.02
C SER A 524 -9.29 -4.56 14.46
N THR A 525 -10.32 -4.57 15.30
CA THR A 525 -11.67 -4.11 14.93
C THR A 525 -11.72 -2.66 14.42
N PHE A 526 -12.70 -2.34 13.57
CA PHE A 526 -13.08 -0.95 13.23
C PHE A 526 -14.12 -0.36 14.20
N GLY A 527 -14.78 -1.23 14.97
CA GLY A 527 -15.76 -0.89 16.00
C GLY A 527 -15.05 -0.62 17.33
N GLY A 528 -15.15 -1.57 18.26
CA GLY A 528 -14.45 -1.50 19.53
C GLY A 528 -14.50 -2.81 20.31
N SER A 529 -14.59 -2.73 21.63
CA SER A 529 -14.43 -3.89 22.50
C SER A 529 -15.74 -4.48 23.00
N THR A 530 -15.74 -5.80 23.19
CA THR A 530 -16.74 -6.56 23.93
C THR A 530 -16.18 -7.13 25.24
N LEU A 531 -14.99 -6.67 25.66
CA LEU A 531 -14.22 -7.20 26.77
C LEU A 531 -14.03 -6.17 27.88
N GLY A 532 -13.89 -6.66 29.11
CA GLY A 532 -13.51 -5.86 30.27
C GLY A 532 -14.33 -4.60 30.47
N ASN A 533 -13.66 -3.55 30.95
CA ASN A 533 -14.23 -2.22 31.17
C ASN A 533 -14.57 -1.46 29.87
N ARG A 534 -14.06 -1.89 28.71
CA ARG A 534 -14.39 -1.31 27.40
C ARG A 534 -15.55 -1.99 26.68
N LYS A 535 -16.19 -2.98 27.31
CA LYS A 535 -17.30 -3.73 26.72
C LYS A 535 -18.42 -2.80 26.27
N GLY A 536 -18.79 -2.91 24.98
CA GLY A 536 -19.89 -2.14 24.40
C GLY A 536 -19.50 -0.74 23.93
N THR A 537 -18.20 -0.41 23.88
CA THR A 537 -17.71 0.92 23.49
C THR A 537 -16.82 0.83 22.24
N HIS A 538 -16.86 1.89 21.43
CA HIS A 538 -15.98 2.04 20.27
C HIS A 538 -14.54 2.29 20.70
N PHE A 539 -13.59 1.90 19.84
CA PHE A 539 -12.22 2.37 19.98
C PHE A 539 -12.08 3.80 19.46
N THR A 540 -11.30 4.58 20.20
CA THR A 540 -10.76 5.89 19.87
C THR A 540 -9.38 5.74 19.21
N THR A 541 -8.80 6.85 18.72
CA THR A 541 -7.42 6.80 18.24
C THR A 541 -6.42 6.48 19.36
N ARG A 542 -6.68 6.94 20.59
CA ARG A 542 -5.91 6.56 21.78
C ARG A 542 -5.95 5.08 22.10
N ASP A 543 -7.13 4.45 22.04
CA ASP A 543 -7.26 3.00 22.25
C ASP A 543 -6.42 2.25 21.21
N LEU A 544 -6.47 2.68 19.95
CA LEU A 544 -5.69 2.07 18.87
C LEU A 544 -4.19 2.25 19.07
N LYS A 545 -3.74 3.45 19.44
CA LYS A 545 -2.32 3.71 19.76
C LYS A 545 -1.84 2.86 20.94
N SER A 546 -2.65 2.68 21.98
CA SER A 546 -2.28 1.85 23.13
C SER A 546 -1.98 0.39 22.79
N LEU A 547 -2.57 -0.15 21.70
CA LEU A 547 -2.26 -1.52 21.25
C LEU A 547 -0.82 -1.64 20.73
N GLY A 548 -0.26 -0.57 20.19
CA GLY A 548 1.15 -0.50 19.82
C GLY A 548 2.07 -0.52 21.05
N TYR A 549 1.68 0.20 22.10
CA TYR A 549 2.34 0.12 23.42
C TYR A 549 2.28 -1.31 23.98
N TYR A 550 1.10 -1.93 24.04
CA TYR A 550 0.95 -3.27 24.61
C TYR A 550 1.74 -4.33 23.85
N LEU A 551 1.97 -4.18 22.54
CA LEU A 551 2.87 -5.07 21.81
C LEU A 551 4.31 -4.96 22.33
N CYS A 552 4.78 -3.74 22.61
CA CYS A 552 6.13 -3.50 23.15
C CYS A 552 6.29 -4.01 24.57
N ASP A 553 5.29 -3.75 25.42
CA ASP A 553 5.22 -4.26 26.78
C ASP A 553 5.22 -5.80 26.81
N THR A 554 4.41 -6.43 25.96
CA THR A 554 4.41 -7.90 25.80
C THR A 554 5.74 -8.43 25.28
N LEU A 555 6.49 -7.67 24.46
CA LEU A 555 7.81 -8.06 23.99
C LEU A 555 8.83 -8.12 25.13
N LEU A 556 8.78 -7.19 26.08
CA LEU A 556 9.61 -7.23 27.28
C LEU A 556 9.29 -8.47 28.11
N ASP A 557 8.00 -8.72 28.38
CA ASP A 557 7.56 -9.90 29.14
C ASP A 557 7.93 -11.23 28.47
N TYR A 558 7.79 -11.30 27.14
CA TYR A 558 8.06 -12.52 26.38
C TYR A 558 9.56 -12.83 26.26
N CYS A 559 10.39 -11.80 26.24
CA CYS A 559 11.83 -11.91 26.09
C CYS A 559 12.61 -11.75 27.41
N ASP A 560 11.89 -11.71 28.54
CA ASP A 560 12.46 -11.66 29.87
C ASP A 560 13.43 -12.85 30.07
N PRO A 561 14.66 -12.62 30.56
CA PRO A 561 15.57 -13.69 30.93
C PRO A 561 14.99 -14.65 31.97
N ASP A 562 14.06 -14.20 32.82
CA ASP A 562 13.29 -15.06 33.73
C ASP A 562 12.18 -15.80 32.95
N PRO A 563 12.25 -17.13 32.80
CA PRO A 563 11.28 -17.89 32.05
C PRO A 563 9.94 -18.08 32.79
N THR A 564 9.76 -17.55 34.00
CA THR A 564 8.58 -17.79 34.85
C THR A 564 7.27 -17.41 34.15
N LYS A 565 7.17 -16.21 33.56
CA LYS A 565 5.95 -15.76 32.85
C LYS A 565 5.63 -16.66 31.66
N THR A 566 6.64 -17.03 30.88
CA THR A 566 6.53 -17.93 29.72
C THR A 566 6.11 -19.33 30.14
N SER A 567 6.71 -19.87 31.19
CA SER A 567 6.42 -21.20 31.72
C SER A 567 5.00 -21.30 32.27
N HIS A 568 4.54 -20.25 32.98
CA HIS A 568 3.16 -20.15 33.44
C HIS A 568 2.17 -20.13 32.26
N CYS A 569 2.42 -19.30 31.25
CA CYS A 569 1.58 -19.25 30.04
C CYS A 569 1.55 -20.61 29.31
N LEU A 570 2.68 -21.31 29.21
CA LEU A 570 2.73 -22.64 28.62
C LEU A 570 1.91 -23.66 29.42
N ALA A 571 1.97 -23.64 30.74
CA ALA A 571 1.16 -24.49 31.60
C ALA A 571 -0.34 -24.22 31.42
N GLU A 572 -0.73 -22.94 31.41
CA GLU A 572 -2.11 -22.51 31.15
C GLU A 572 -2.60 -22.99 29.78
N LEU A 573 -1.80 -22.83 28.73
CA LEU A 573 -2.13 -23.29 27.39
C LEU A 573 -2.32 -24.82 27.32
N ARG A 574 -1.53 -25.60 28.07
CA ARG A 574 -1.71 -27.06 28.15
C ARG A 574 -3.07 -27.41 28.76
N VAL A 575 -3.47 -26.71 29.81
CA VAL A 575 -4.79 -26.91 30.45
C VAL A 575 -5.91 -26.53 29.48
N MET A 576 -5.83 -25.35 28.85
CA MET A 576 -6.82 -24.88 27.88
C MET A 576 -6.98 -25.86 26.70
N LEU A 577 -5.86 -26.38 26.18
CA LEU A 577 -5.90 -27.34 25.07
C LEU A 577 -6.57 -28.66 25.49
N ARG A 578 -6.26 -29.19 26.68
CA ARG A 578 -6.91 -30.40 27.21
C ARG A 578 -8.42 -30.20 27.36
N GLN A 579 -8.84 -29.03 27.83
CA GLN A 579 -10.27 -28.69 27.94
C GLN A 579 -10.94 -28.60 26.57
N GLU A 580 -10.33 -27.92 25.60
CA GLU A 580 -10.91 -27.78 24.25
C GLU A 580 -11.04 -29.14 23.53
N VAL A 581 -10.05 -30.04 23.70
CA VAL A 581 -10.12 -31.41 23.19
C VAL A 581 -11.27 -32.18 23.85
N ARG A 582 -11.42 -32.09 25.18
CA ARG A 582 -12.51 -32.75 25.91
C ARG A 582 -13.88 -32.27 25.44
N GLU A 583 -14.08 -30.95 25.35
CA GLU A 583 -15.35 -30.34 24.96
C GLU A 583 -15.77 -30.70 23.53
N ARG A 584 -14.82 -30.87 22.59
CA ARG A 584 -15.15 -31.08 21.18
C ARG A 584 -15.09 -32.52 20.71
N LEU A 585 -14.29 -33.38 21.36
CA LEU A 585 -14.06 -34.76 20.92
C LEU A 585 -14.55 -35.80 21.93
N GLY A 586 -14.95 -35.40 23.14
CA GLY A 586 -15.50 -36.30 24.16
C GLY A 586 -14.52 -37.38 24.65
N ARG A 587 -13.20 -37.20 24.46
CA ARG A 587 -12.16 -38.15 24.89
C ARG A 587 -11.37 -37.58 26.07
N GLU A 588 -11.02 -38.44 27.03
CA GLU A 588 -10.02 -38.12 28.05
C GLU A 588 -8.61 -38.17 27.44
N VAL A 589 -7.73 -37.28 27.89
CA VAL A 589 -6.33 -37.19 27.45
C VAL A 589 -5.46 -37.77 28.56
N ASP A 590 -4.68 -38.80 28.27
CA ASP A 590 -3.77 -39.43 29.25
C ASP A 590 -2.77 -38.43 29.83
N SER A 591 -2.33 -38.70 31.08
CA SER A 591 -1.43 -37.84 31.87
C SER A 591 -0.13 -37.45 31.16
N ASP A 592 0.31 -38.20 30.15
CA ASP A 592 1.60 -38.04 29.47
C ASP A 592 1.59 -37.10 28.26
N GLY A 593 0.47 -36.44 27.95
CA GLY A 593 0.44 -35.31 27.00
C GLY A 593 0.75 -35.63 25.53
N SER A 594 0.92 -36.90 25.17
CA SER A 594 1.05 -37.35 23.77
C SER A 594 -0.32 -37.28 23.08
N LEU A 595 -0.57 -36.20 22.35
CA LEU A 595 -1.77 -36.01 21.53
C LEU A 595 -1.51 -36.46 20.09
N SER A 596 -2.18 -37.52 19.64
CA SER A 596 -2.26 -37.91 18.22
C SER A 596 -3.27 -37.07 17.41
N VAL A 597 -3.98 -36.16 18.06
CA VAL A 597 -5.06 -35.37 17.45
C VAL A 597 -4.57 -33.99 17.01
N SER A 598 -4.91 -33.60 15.78
CA SER A 598 -4.49 -32.32 15.20
C SER A 598 -5.35 -31.16 15.71
N VAL A 599 -4.73 -30.21 16.42
CA VAL A 599 -5.37 -28.95 16.87
C VAL A 599 -5.90 -28.13 15.69
N SER A 600 -5.32 -28.31 14.49
CA SER A 600 -5.79 -27.63 13.28
C SER A 600 -7.19 -28.07 12.84
N ASP A 601 -7.64 -29.27 13.19
CA ASP A 601 -8.98 -29.76 12.83
C ASP A 601 -10.09 -29.14 13.69
N ILE A 602 -9.71 -28.60 14.85
CA ILE A 602 -10.60 -27.92 15.79
C ILE A 602 -10.75 -26.44 15.41
N GLU A 603 -9.79 -25.81 14.73
CA GLU A 603 -9.90 -24.39 14.39
C GLU A 603 -10.82 -24.13 13.18
N SER A 604 -11.99 -23.52 13.42
CA SER A 604 -12.87 -23.03 12.36
C SER A 604 -12.34 -21.71 11.76
N SER A 605 -12.31 -21.65 10.43
CA SER A 605 -11.82 -20.47 9.70
C SER A 605 -12.75 -19.28 9.90
N THR A 606 -12.23 -18.19 10.44
CA THR A 606 -12.95 -16.91 10.40
C THR A 606 -12.43 -16.08 9.26
N SER A 607 -13.06 -16.21 8.08
CA SER A 607 -12.68 -15.41 6.92
C SER A 607 -13.18 -13.97 7.07
N GLY A 608 -12.36 -13.12 7.69
CA GLY A 608 -12.58 -11.67 7.76
C GLY A 608 -12.48 -10.95 6.41
N SER A 609 -11.95 -11.63 5.39
CA SER A 609 -11.57 -11.09 4.09
C SER A 609 -11.99 -12.03 2.96
N ASN A 610 -12.73 -11.53 1.97
CA ASN A 610 -13.17 -12.24 0.75
C ASN A 610 -11.99 -12.51 -0.23
N SER A 611 -10.92 -13.09 0.29
CA SER A 611 -9.58 -12.90 -0.27
C SER A 611 -9.23 -13.72 -1.50
N THR A 612 -9.93 -14.83 -1.73
CA THR A 612 -9.67 -15.75 -2.87
C THR A 612 -9.95 -15.11 -4.22
N GLU A 613 -10.60 -13.94 -4.24
CA GLU A 613 -11.03 -13.29 -5.48
C GLU A 613 -10.02 -12.31 -6.06
N SER A 614 -8.91 -12.07 -5.35
CA SER A 614 -7.87 -11.12 -5.78
C SER A 614 -6.58 -11.81 -6.18
N ASP A 615 -6.56 -13.14 -6.15
CA ASP A 615 -5.40 -13.94 -6.53
C ASP A 615 -5.17 -13.87 -8.05
N GLY A 616 -3.90 -13.94 -8.47
CA GLY A 616 -3.48 -13.99 -9.87
C GLY A 616 -2.69 -12.77 -10.36
N LEU A 617 -2.29 -12.83 -11.64
CA LEU A 617 -1.42 -11.83 -12.27
C LEU A 617 -2.13 -10.48 -12.48
N PRO A 618 -1.41 -9.35 -12.41
CA PRO A 618 -1.91 -8.06 -12.88
C PRO A 618 -2.47 -8.12 -14.30
N VAL A 619 -3.54 -7.36 -14.58
CA VAL A 619 -4.27 -7.40 -15.86
C VAL A 619 -3.36 -7.16 -17.07
N HIS A 620 -2.41 -6.21 -16.97
CA HIS A 620 -1.49 -5.91 -18.07
C HIS A 620 -0.56 -7.08 -18.46
N LEU A 621 -0.33 -8.05 -17.55
CA LEU A 621 0.44 -9.26 -17.86
C LEU A 621 -0.43 -10.35 -18.48
N LEU A 622 -1.72 -10.43 -18.12
CA LEU A 622 -2.68 -11.37 -18.71
C LEU A 622 -2.86 -11.10 -20.20
N ASN A 623 -3.03 -9.83 -20.57
CA ASN A 623 -3.15 -9.43 -21.98
C ASN A 623 -1.90 -9.81 -22.80
N ARG A 624 -0.71 -9.72 -22.19
CA ARG A 624 0.54 -10.15 -22.84
C ARG A 624 0.65 -11.67 -22.97
N THR A 625 0.16 -12.44 -22.00
CA THR A 625 0.14 -13.90 -22.13
C THR A 625 -0.77 -14.36 -23.25
N ASP A 626 -1.90 -13.67 -23.46
CA ASP A 626 -2.81 -13.96 -24.58
C ASP A 626 -2.18 -13.60 -25.93
N GLU A 627 -1.47 -12.47 -26.01
CA GLU A 627 -0.68 -12.11 -27.20
C GLU A 627 0.47 -13.08 -27.49
N VAL A 628 1.12 -13.61 -26.46
CA VAL A 628 2.21 -14.60 -26.59
C VAL A 628 1.65 -15.98 -26.94
N GLN A 629 0.50 -16.38 -26.39
CA GLN A 629 -0.18 -17.62 -26.75
C GLN A 629 -0.70 -17.58 -28.19
N ALA A 630 -1.23 -16.44 -28.65
CA ALA A 630 -1.60 -16.22 -30.05
C ALA A 630 -0.38 -16.25 -31.01
N LYS A 631 0.83 -16.00 -30.50
CA LYS A 631 2.09 -16.03 -31.26
C LYS A 631 2.90 -17.32 -31.11
N LYS A 632 2.37 -18.36 -30.43
CA LYS A 632 2.98 -19.70 -30.47
C LYS A 632 2.83 -20.31 -31.88
N LYS A 633 3.72 -19.92 -32.80
CA LYS A 633 3.93 -20.69 -34.03
C LYS A 633 4.37 -22.10 -33.61
N HIS A 634 3.65 -23.10 -34.08
CA HIS A 634 3.99 -24.51 -33.89
C HIS A 634 5.45 -24.71 -34.35
N LEU A 635 6.37 -24.90 -33.41
CA LEU A 635 7.76 -25.17 -33.75
C LEU A 635 7.80 -26.54 -34.43
N ARG A 636 8.14 -26.53 -35.73
CA ARG A 636 8.28 -27.74 -36.53
C ARG A 636 9.28 -28.70 -35.89
N SER A 637 8.90 -29.97 -35.80
CA SER A 637 9.75 -31.02 -35.22
C SER A 637 11.06 -31.14 -36.00
N GLY A 638 12.11 -31.70 -35.38
CA GLY A 638 13.40 -31.91 -36.06
C GLY A 638 13.26 -32.75 -37.34
N LYS A 639 12.33 -33.71 -37.36
CA LYS A 639 11.99 -34.51 -38.55
C LYS A 639 11.39 -33.66 -39.68
N GLU A 640 10.47 -32.76 -39.34
CA GLU A 640 9.79 -31.89 -40.31
C GLU A 640 10.76 -30.86 -40.93
N ARG A 641 11.70 -30.33 -40.13
CA ARG A 641 12.77 -29.46 -40.64
C ARG A 641 13.73 -30.18 -41.60
N ASN A 642 14.11 -31.43 -41.30
CA ASN A 642 15.01 -32.20 -42.17
C ASN A 642 14.34 -32.62 -43.48
N ARG A 643 13.05 -32.96 -43.47
CA ARG A 643 12.28 -33.30 -44.67
C ARG A 643 12.19 -32.11 -45.65
N LEU A 644 11.85 -30.94 -45.13
CA LEU A 644 11.76 -29.71 -45.95
C LEU A 644 13.13 -29.25 -46.49
N ARG A 645 14.22 -29.56 -45.77
CA ARG A 645 15.58 -29.29 -46.24
C ARG A 645 15.94 -30.20 -47.41
N GLN A 646 15.59 -31.48 -47.35
CA GLN A 646 15.79 -32.43 -48.45
C GLN A 646 14.93 -32.09 -49.69
N GLU A 647 13.68 -31.67 -49.49
CA GLU A 647 12.81 -31.20 -50.58
C GLU A 647 13.33 -29.91 -51.23
N ARG A 648 13.90 -28.98 -50.44
CA ARG A 648 14.56 -27.78 -50.99
C ARG A 648 15.80 -28.08 -51.80
N VAL A 649 16.61 -29.07 -51.44
CA VAL A 649 17.82 -29.42 -52.20
C VAL A 649 17.49 -30.11 -53.53
N ARG A 650 16.34 -30.81 -53.63
CA ARG A 650 15.90 -31.43 -54.90
C ARG A 650 15.32 -30.45 -55.93
N ASN A 651 14.84 -29.29 -55.49
CA ASN A 651 14.13 -28.34 -56.36
C ASN A 651 14.96 -27.08 -56.72
N VAL A 652 16.30 -27.14 -56.68
CA VAL A 652 17.14 -26.02 -57.14
C VAL A 652 17.59 -26.25 -58.58
N ASP A 653 17.01 -25.47 -59.50
CA ASP A 653 17.45 -25.35 -60.89
C ASP A 653 18.85 -24.67 -60.97
N PRO A 654 19.86 -25.28 -61.62
CA PRO A 654 21.23 -24.77 -61.66
C PRO A 654 21.39 -23.34 -62.22
N LYS A 655 20.38 -22.79 -62.91
CA LYS A 655 20.46 -21.46 -63.54
C LYS A 655 20.24 -20.28 -62.59
N VAL A 656 19.77 -20.49 -61.36
CA VAL A 656 19.53 -19.39 -60.39
C VAL A 656 20.79 -19.03 -59.59
N LEU A 657 21.76 -19.93 -59.47
CA LEU A 657 22.98 -19.69 -58.69
C LEU A 657 23.96 -18.73 -59.39
N HIS A 658 24.02 -18.74 -60.73
CA HIS A 658 24.93 -17.89 -61.51
C HIS A 658 24.49 -16.42 -61.60
N ARG A 659 23.21 -16.11 -61.35
CA ARG A 659 22.68 -14.74 -61.43
C ARG A 659 22.90 -13.95 -60.12
N ASN A 660 23.02 -14.64 -58.98
CA ASN A 660 23.23 -14.01 -57.68
C ASN A 660 24.70 -13.67 -57.38
N ILE A 661 25.67 -14.38 -57.98
CA ILE A 661 27.10 -14.08 -57.78
C ILE A 661 27.52 -12.82 -58.57
N LYS A 662 26.97 -12.59 -59.78
CA LYS A 662 27.25 -11.36 -60.57
C LYS A 662 26.67 -10.08 -59.95
N ASN A 663 25.60 -10.18 -59.16
CA ASN A 663 24.99 -9.02 -58.49
C ASN A 663 25.65 -8.66 -57.15
N ILE A 664 26.41 -9.58 -56.54
CA ILE A 664 27.18 -9.32 -55.31
C ILE A 664 28.50 -8.62 -55.63
N VAL A 665 29.13 -8.91 -56.77
CA VAL A 665 30.40 -8.28 -57.18
C VAL A 665 30.23 -6.85 -57.74
N ARG A 666 29.03 -6.47 -58.21
CA ARG A 666 28.73 -5.09 -58.67
C ARG A 666 28.36 -4.10 -57.57
N ARG A 667 28.15 -4.54 -56.33
CA ARG A 667 27.74 -3.68 -55.19
C ARG A 667 28.85 -3.32 -54.21
N THR A 668 30.08 -3.77 -54.44
CA THR A 668 31.26 -3.49 -53.59
C THR A 668 32.34 -2.64 -54.26
N HIS A 669 32.01 -1.91 -55.33
CA HIS A 669 32.90 -0.92 -55.96
C HIS A 669 32.17 0.39 -56.27
N THR A 670 31.78 1.10 -55.21
CA THR A 670 31.67 2.57 -55.22
C THR A 670 31.83 3.06 -53.78
N GLN A 671 32.64 4.11 -53.62
CA GLN A 671 33.15 4.72 -52.38
C GLN A 671 34.48 4.15 -51.85
N TYR A 672 35.50 4.99 -52.06
CA TYR A 672 36.85 5.06 -51.52
C TYR A 672 37.99 4.74 -52.50
N ILE A 673 38.19 5.67 -53.44
CA ILE A 673 39.51 6.07 -53.93
C ILE A 673 39.81 7.41 -53.27
N SER A 674 40.87 7.47 -52.46
CA SER A 674 41.90 8.54 -52.46
C SER A 674 42.70 8.52 -51.16
N ALA A 675 43.84 7.81 -51.15
CA ALA A 675 45.17 8.37 -50.89
C ALA A 675 46.24 7.26 -50.75
N ALA A 676 47.01 7.10 -51.83
CA ALA A 676 48.44 6.74 -51.96
C ALA A 676 49.10 5.62 -51.10
N HIS A 677 49.38 4.49 -51.78
CA HIS A 677 50.67 3.79 -52.06
C HIS A 677 51.87 3.76 -51.06
N PRO A 678 52.80 2.76 -51.17
CA PRO A 678 52.64 1.30 -51.34
C PRO A 678 53.66 0.49 -50.47
N PRO A 679 53.67 -0.88 -50.55
CA PRO A 679 54.38 -1.78 -49.63
C PRO A 679 55.57 -2.53 -50.29
N ASP A 680 56.35 -3.24 -49.47
CA ASP A 680 57.28 -4.30 -49.91
C ASP A 680 57.00 -5.60 -49.12
N THR A 681 56.37 -6.58 -49.78
CA THR A 681 56.93 -7.84 -50.38
C THR A 681 56.95 -9.02 -49.37
N MET A 682 56.03 -9.99 -49.52
CA MET A 682 56.16 -11.29 -50.27
C MET A 682 57.00 -12.34 -49.49
N LYS A 683 56.68 -13.64 -49.33
CA LYS A 683 55.93 -14.70 -50.03
C LYS A 683 55.70 -15.88 -49.03
N HIS A 684 54.57 -16.60 -49.04
CA HIS A 684 54.38 -18.00 -49.57
C HIS A 684 55.52 -19.01 -49.24
N THR A 685 55.36 -20.26 -48.77
CA THR A 685 54.38 -21.32 -49.07
C THR A 685 54.64 -22.63 -48.25
N VAL A 686 53.62 -23.51 -48.12
CA VAL A 686 53.60 -25.01 -48.06
C VAL A 686 54.06 -25.83 -46.82
N VAL A 687 53.09 -26.25 -45.96
CA VAL A 687 52.57 -27.62 -45.56
C VAL A 687 53.46 -28.89 -45.79
N PRO A 688 53.42 -30.06 -45.06
CA PRO A 688 52.65 -30.56 -43.88
C PRO A 688 53.43 -31.35 -42.75
N TYR A 689 52.71 -31.58 -41.63
CA TYR A 689 52.69 -32.69 -40.65
C TYR A 689 53.96 -33.43 -40.15
N THR A 690 54.16 -33.42 -38.82
CA THR A 690 54.15 -34.61 -37.93
C THR A 690 54.06 -34.22 -36.44
N LYS A 691 53.52 -35.15 -35.63
CA LYS A 691 53.09 -35.05 -34.22
C LYS A 691 54.21 -34.72 -33.20
N ALA A 692 53.91 -33.82 -32.26
CA ALA A 692 54.24 -33.94 -30.83
C ALA A 692 53.47 -32.86 -30.03
N GLY A 693 53.17 -33.14 -28.76
CA GLY A 693 52.10 -32.52 -27.96
C GLY A 693 52.19 -31.01 -27.69
N ARG A 694 51.04 -30.44 -27.29
CA ARG A 694 50.94 -29.07 -26.79
C ARG A 694 50.11 -29.01 -25.52
N ASP A 695 50.73 -28.43 -24.50
CA ASP A 695 50.09 -27.58 -23.51
C ASP A 695 49.21 -26.52 -24.18
N VAL A 696 47.98 -26.40 -23.70
CA VAL A 696 47.15 -25.19 -23.85
C VAL A 696 46.47 -24.97 -22.51
N GLN A 697 47.04 -24.05 -21.73
CA GLN A 697 46.41 -23.50 -20.54
C GLN A 697 45.38 -22.47 -21.01
N MET A 698 44.10 -22.79 -20.84
CA MET A 698 42.98 -21.94 -21.23
C MET A 698 42.89 -20.70 -20.32
N ILE A 699 42.99 -19.55 -20.97
CA ILE A 699 42.72 -18.22 -20.43
C ILE A 699 41.23 -18.11 -20.11
N TYR A 700 40.90 -17.97 -18.83
CA TYR A 700 39.59 -17.52 -18.35
C TYR A 700 39.62 -15.99 -18.20
N ILE A 701 38.75 -15.32 -18.94
CA ILE A 701 38.52 -13.87 -18.82
C ILE A 701 37.70 -13.64 -17.55
N GLY A 702 38.39 -13.21 -16.49
CA GLY A 702 37.83 -12.77 -15.23
C GLY A 702 37.15 -11.40 -15.36
N VAL A 703 35.96 -11.32 -14.78
CA VAL A 703 35.16 -10.10 -14.64
C VAL A 703 35.84 -9.18 -13.61
N ILE A 704 36.01 -7.92 -14.01
CA ILE A 704 36.71 -6.86 -13.28
C ILE A 704 36.03 -6.58 -11.93
N GLY A 705 36.84 -6.65 -10.88
CA GLY A 705 36.48 -6.36 -9.49
C GLY A 705 36.32 -4.87 -9.19
N HIS A 706 35.47 -4.63 -8.19
CA HIS A 706 35.24 -3.35 -7.55
C HIS A 706 36.53 -2.79 -6.94
N VAL A 707 36.83 -1.53 -7.25
CA VAL A 707 37.88 -0.73 -6.61
C VAL A 707 37.36 -0.22 -5.25
N THR A 708 38.05 -0.63 -4.19
CA THR A 708 38.09 -0.04 -2.86
C THR A 708 38.92 1.24 -2.87
N LEU A 709 38.39 2.33 -2.30
CA LEU A 709 39.15 3.51 -1.89
C LEU A 709 38.47 4.06 -0.64
N TRP A 710 39.15 3.99 0.51
CA TRP A 710 39.55 5.11 1.35
C TRP A 710 40.32 4.54 2.56
N GLN A 711 41.63 4.75 2.51
CA GLN A 711 42.58 4.48 3.59
C GLN A 711 42.89 5.80 4.29
N GLU A 712 43.18 5.68 5.58
CA GLU A 712 43.55 6.71 6.54
C GLU A 712 44.83 7.46 6.16
N GLU A 713 44.93 8.73 6.57
CA GLU A 713 46.21 9.38 6.83
C GLU A 713 46.08 10.26 8.08
N GLU A 714 46.83 9.89 9.11
CA GLU A 714 47.16 10.70 10.28
C GLU A 714 48.21 11.76 9.89
N SER A 715 48.12 12.95 10.47
CA SER A 715 49.28 13.78 10.76
C SER A 715 49.07 14.57 12.06
N GLU A 716 50.02 14.42 12.97
CA GLU A 716 50.09 15.06 14.28
C GLU A 716 50.59 16.52 14.21
N LYS A 717 50.01 17.34 15.10
CA LYS A 717 50.59 18.42 15.95
C LYS A 717 51.47 19.50 15.34
N VAL A 718 51.14 20.78 15.64
CA VAL A 718 51.87 21.70 16.56
C VAL A 718 51.10 23.04 16.67
N MET A 719 51.24 23.71 17.83
CA MET A 719 50.77 25.05 18.26
C MET A 719 49.48 25.06 19.08
N ALA A 720 49.55 25.06 20.41
CA ALA A 720 50.06 26.07 21.35
C ALA A 720 48.92 26.93 21.92
N ALA A 721 48.97 27.06 23.25
CA ALA A 721 48.01 27.67 24.14
C ALA A 721 47.61 29.11 23.76
N LEU A 722 46.39 29.50 24.13
CA LEU A 722 46.09 30.67 24.97
C LEU A 722 44.56 30.78 25.21
N HIS A 723 44.13 30.47 26.43
CA HIS A 723 43.00 31.13 27.09
C HIS A 723 43.48 32.54 27.53
N PRO A 724 42.61 33.57 27.73
CA PRO A 724 41.47 33.49 28.65
C PRO A 724 40.23 34.35 28.33
N SER A 725 39.29 34.32 29.28
CA SER A 725 38.26 35.33 29.63
C SER A 725 36.93 35.42 28.85
N SER A 726 35.88 34.92 29.51
CA SER A 726 34.50 35.47 29.61
C SER A 726 34.51 36.90 30.22
N PRO A 727 33.35 37.60 30.46
CA PRO A 727 31.97 37.50 29.93
C PRO A 727 31.34 38.88 29.55
N THR A 728 30.22 38.93 28.79
CA THR A 728 29.02 39.82 28.99
C THR A 728 28.04 39.68 27.81
N VAL A 729 26.77 39.30 28.06
CA VAL A 729 25.56 40.16 28.05
C VAL A 729 25.30 40.87 26.72
N CYS A 730 24.37 40.35 25.92
CA CYS A 730 23.07 40.98 25.61
C CYS A 730 22.15 39.99 24.87
#